data_AF-A0A432DRZ7-F1
#
_entry.id   AF-A0A432DRZ7-F1
#
_cell.length_a   1.000
_cell.length_b   1.000
_cell.length_c   1.000
_cell.angle_alpha   90.00
_cell.angle_beta   90.00
_cell.angle_gamma   90.00
#
_symmetry.space_group_name_H-M   'P 1'
#
loop_
_entity.id
_entity.type
_entity.pdbx_description
1 polymer ?
#
loop_
_entity_poly.entity_id
_entity_poly.type
_entity_poly.pdbx_seq_one_letter_code
_entity_poly.pdbx_strand_id
1 'polypeptide(L)'
;MQCRPARTIIAAVCLSLLACLCINAAFAQQRTVRVGVIDNPPRIFNGNDGKPAGILGELLEAIAKEQNWQLQAIPCDMQSCLDALQTGHIDLLPDLAYSDARDHLYDFHPTPALRSWSQIYERPDGSIKSLFDLDGKRISAVAGSLQYEYLAALPSDFGIVPDVQSVGTLEAGFDMVADGGADAAVANHFFGGRHAAQYGLVATSLIFQPLRLFYATKKGSNDALLSGIERHLKIWQNTPGSVYYQVIERWGAAKSTKSIPVYFWWTLGALGGLLALSVLMALLLKAQVARQTRHIKASETMLNTILDSVDAYIYIKDKNLRYVYGNRKLCTLFMRTPQGVLGRSDADFFNGKSCAAIRLHDLRVIEKGERVVQEEYNVAVDGSNVGTFLSIKIPLRNTEGEVEALCGISTDITEHRAAQQEVQRLAFYDALTELPNRRLLLENIDRALSVAKLDSLYGALLYIDLDNFKRINDGHGHDVGDAVLQTVAQRLKDCVQMVDTVARIGGDEFVILLDYVGRDAEEALPNAKRAAEKVRTVLEEPIVLDRQDYLAGASIGLTLICPESASTADVMREADMAMYSSKQSGRNRVAVYEASMHHEASERLLLESDLSHAIGTGQFEMLIQPQWNSAQHVIGAELLMRWNHPERGTISPDVFIPIAEQSALILRLGDWAMQQACVIIEQLRRAGDLYPVSINVSPRQFRNTDFVERVQEILAEYGTPADGLIFEVTEGVLIEDMQATIERMAQLASLGVRFSIDDFGTGYSSLAYLKRLPLYELKIDESFMRDTPANADDTAIVKLILAVAKQLHLQVVAEGVETQEQADFLLKNGCDAVQGFLFARPMPVMDWLDRKAA
;
A
#
# COMPACT_ATOMS: atom_id res chain seq x y z
N MET A 1 53.33 -45.98 -12.87
CA MET A 1 51.93 -46.21 -13.29
C MET A 1 51.04 -45.53 -12.22
N GLN A 2 50.44 -44.34 -12.45
CA GLN A 2 49.03 -43.97 -12.11
C GLN A 2 48.45 -44.12 -10.62
N CYS A 3 47.48 -43.39 -9.98
CA CYS A 3 46.60 -42.20 -10.24
C CYS A 3 45.52 -41.92 -9.02
N ARG A 4 44.71 -40.79 -8.93
CA ARG A 4 43.48 -40.19 -8.14
C ARG A 4 43.27 -40.12 -6.61
N PRO A 5 42.66 -39.01 -6.13
CA PRO A 5 41.21 -38.68 -6.02
C PRO A 5 40.83 -37.40 -6.81
N ALA A 6 39.55 -37.10 -7.06
CA ALA A 6 39.17 -35.69 -7.25
C ALA A 6 39.07 -35.16 -5.83
N ARG A 7 38.21 -35.72 -4.98
CA ARG A 7 36.91 -36.28 -5.39
C ARG A 7 35.86 -35.15 -5.21
N THR A 8 36.02 -34.10 -4.40
CA THR A 8 35.04 -32.98 -4.45
C THR A 8 35.40 -32.06 -5.56
N ILE A 9 34.46 -31.48 -6.30
CA ILE A 9 34.85 -30.61 -7.42
C ILE A 9 33.81 -29.53 -7.75
N ILE A 10 32.96 -29.15 -6.78
CA ILE A 10 31.72 -28.38 -6.98
C ILE A 10 31.46 -27.33 -5.88
N ALA A 11 31.72 -27.66 -4.62
CA ALA A 11 31.23 -26.93 -3.45
C ALA A 11 31.86 -25.55 -3.14
N ALA A 12 32.87 -25.10 -3.89
CA ALA A 12 33.60 -23.88 -3.55
C ALA A 12 33.29 -22.64 -4.42
N VAL A 13 32.42 -22.75 -5.44
CA VAL A 13 31.70 -21.56 -5.93
C VAL A 13 30.90 -20.92 -4.81
N CYS A 14 30.24 -21.79 -4.04
CA CYS A 14 29.17 -21.42 -3.13
C CYS A 14 29.64 -20.42 -2.07
N LEU A 15 30.93 -20.46 -1.68
CA LEU A 15 31.49 -19.60 -0.65
C LEU A 15 32.02 -18.26 -1.18
N SER A 16 32.42 -18.15 -2.44
CA SER A 16 32.95 -16.89 -3.00
C SER A 16 31.89 -15.80 -3.21
N LEU A 17 30.60 -16.14 -3.16
CA LEU A 17 29.48 -15.19 -3.32
C LEU A 17 28.93 -14.68 -1.97
N LEU A 18 28.72 -15.57 -0.98
CA LEU A 18 28.12 -15.18 0.32
C LEU A 18 28.94 -14.14 1.11
N ALA A 19 30.25 -14.03 0.87
CA ALA A 19 31.11 -13.11 1.60
C ALA A 19 30.83 -11.62 1.32
N CYS A 20 30.21 -11.28 0.19
CA CYS A 20 29.98 -9.88 -0.20
C CYS A 20 28.73 -9.22 0.43
N LEU A 21 27.79 -10.01 0.96
CA LEU A 21 26.47 -9.51 1.38
C LEU A 21 26.35 -9.11 2.86
N CYS A 22 27.28 -9.51 3.73
CA CYS A 22 27.07 -9.49 5.18
C CYS A 22 27.51 -8.21 5.93
N ILE A 23 27.88 -7.12 5.24
CA ILE A 23 28.54 -5.96 5.90
C ILE A 23 27.56 -4.86 6.38
N ASN A 24 26.36 -4.71 5.80
CA ASN A 24 25.53 -3.51 6.00
C ASN A 24 24.43 -3.60 7.08
N ALA A 25 24.18 -4.76 7.70
CA ALA A 25 22.95 -5.00 8.48
C ALA A 25 22.91 -4.44 9.94
N ALA A 26 23.95 -3.75 10.43
CA ALA A 26 24.21 -3.62 11.87
C ALA A 26 24.32 -2.18 12.44
N PHE A 27 23.51 -1.24 11.96
CA PHE A 27 23.30 0.07 12.64
C PHE A 27 21.88 0.61 12.42
N ALA A 28 20.90 0.06 13.15
CA ALA A 28 19.52 0.60 13.21
C ALA A 28 19.32 1.30 14.56
N GLN A 29 18.87 2.56 14.53
CA GLN A 29 18.85 3.46 15.69
C GLN A 29 17.41 3.67 16.20
N GLN A 30 17.21 3.56 17.52
CA GLN A 30 15.88 3.73 18.13
C GLN A 30 15.36 5.17 17.90
N ARG A 31 14.15 5.29 17.36
CA ARG A 31 13.58 6.58 16.93
C ARG A 31 12.84 7.24 18.11
N THR A 32 13.37 8.35 18.63
CA THR A 32 12.53 9.25 19.44
C THR A 32 11.52 9.92 18.52
N VAL A 33 10.24 9.90 18.88
CA VAL A 33 9.15 10.57 18.18
C VAL A 33 8.59 11.64 19.10
N ARG A 34 8.77 12.90 18.71
CA ARG A 34 8.23 14.06 19.43
C ARG A 34 6.77 14.23 19.02
N VAL A 35 5.85 13.92 19.92
CA VAL A 35 4.41 14.01 19.68
C VAL A 35 3.93 15.35 20.20
N GLY A 36 3.33 16.18 19.35
CA GLY A 36 2.60 17.35 19.81
C GLY A 36 1.35 16.91 20.57
N VAL A 37 1.22 17.32 21.83
CA VAL A 37 0.07 16.93 22.66
C VAL A 37 -0.73 18.17 23.03
N ILE A 38 -1.81 18.36 22.27
CA ILE A 38 -2.88 19.32 22.55
C ILE A 38 -3.74 18.74 23.67
N ASP A 39 -3.91 19.47 24.77
CA ASP A 39 -4.58 18.93 25.96
C ASP A 39 -6.11 18.95 25.79
N ASN A 40 -6.69 17.80 25.41
CA ASN A 40 -8.06 17.64 24.94
C ASN A 40 -8.66 16.26 25.34
N PRO A 41 -8.92 16.02 26.63
CA PRO A 41 -9.40 14.73 27.11
C PRO A 41 -10.82 14.38 26.59
N PRO A 42 -11.15 13.08 26.41
CA PRO A 42 -10.26 11.93 26.48
C PRO A 42 -9.57 11.65 25.13
N ARG A 43 -9.65 12.53 24.12
CA ARG A 43 -9.13 12.24 22.77
C ARG A 43 -7.60 12.15 22.80
N ILE A 44 -6.93 13.18 23.30
CA ILE A 44 -5.52 13.12 23.68
C ILE A 44 -5.22 14.14 24.79
N PHE A 45 -4.30 13.85 25.70
CA PHE A 45 -3.84 14.76 26.75
C PHE A 45 -2.47 14.31 27.28
N ASN A 46 -1.81 15.13 28.11
CA ASN A 46 -0.50 14.79 28.66
C ASN A 46 -0.62 13.83 29.86
N GLY A 47 0.00 12.66 29.76
CA GLY A 47 0.08 11.68 30.83
C GLY A 47 1.07 12.08 31.93
N ASN A 48 0.78 11.67 33.18
CA ASN A 48 1.60 11.94 34.36
C ASN A 48 3.03 11.37 34.30
N ASP A 49 3.33 10.52 33.31
CA ASP A 49 4.63 9.91 33.05
C ASP A 49 5.40 10.59 31.90
N GLY A 50 4.85 11.66 31.30
CA GLY A 50 5.45 12.39 30.18
C GLY A 50 5.18 11.81 28.80
N LYS A 51 4.20 10.90 28.67
CA LYS A 51 3.74 10.36 27.37
C LYS A 51 2.35 10.88 26.98
N PRO A 52 1.96 10.78 25.69
CA PRO A 52 0.60 11.10 25.27
C PRO A 52 -0.39 10.05 25.83
N ALA A 53 -1.48 10.51 26.44
CA ALA A 53 -2.54 9.69 27.04
C ALA A 53 -3.92 10.00 26.41
N GLY A 54 -4.95 9.23 26.76
CA GLY A 54 -6.27 9.28 26.13
C GLY A 54 -6.43 8.29 24.98
N ILE A 55 -7.47 8.39 24.16
CA ILE A 55 -7.79 7.45 23.09
C ILE A 55 -6.66 7.42 22.05
N LEU A 56 -6.35 8.57 21.46
CA LEU A 56 -5.27 8.70 20.49
C LEU A 56 -3.90 8.56 21.17
N GLY A 57 -3.77 8.93 22.44
CA GLY A 57 -2.54 8.71 23.20
C GLY A 57 -2.20 7.24 23.42
N GLU A 58 -3.16 6.43 23.89
CA GLU A 58 -2.99 4.99 24.13
C GLU A 58 -2.94 4.16 22.85
N LEU A 59 -3.71 4.53 21.81
CA LEU A 59 -3.56 3.94 20.48
C LEU A 59 -2.15 4.20 19.94
N LEU A 60 -1.66 5.45 20.04
CA LEU A 60 -0.32 5.81 19.61
C LEU A 60 0.77 5.19 20.49
N GLU A 61 0.60 5.05 21.80
CA GLU A 61 1.59 4.36 22.65
C GLU A 61 1.65 2.87 22.29
N ALA A 62 0.51 2.22 22.07
CA ALA A 62 0.50 0.84 21.61
C ALA A 62 1.22 0.71 20.25
N ILE A 63 0.91 1.58 19.28
CA ILE A 63 1.57 1.63 17.98
C ILE A 63 3.08 1.89 18.13
N ALA A 64 3.47 2.92 18.86
CA ALA A 64 4.86 3.31 19.09
C ALA A 64 5.67 2.19 19.76
N LYS A 65 5.04 1.42 20.64
CA LYS A 65 5.67 0.26 21.28
C LYS A 65 5.90 -0.89 20.29
N GLU A 66 4.97 -1.17 19.39
CA GLU A 66 5.14 -2.13 18.30
C GLU A 66 6.18 -1.64 17.26
N GLN A 67 6.25 -0.32 17.01
CA GLN A 67 7.14 0.34 16.05
C GLN A 67 8.50 0.78 16.65
N ASN A 68 8.74 0.48 17.93
CA ASN A 68 9.90 0.89 18.72
C ASN A 68 10.25 2.41 18.68
N TRP A 69 9.22 3.25 18.74
CA TRP A 69 9.37 4.69 18.90
C TRP A 69 9.36 5.07 20.38
N GLN A 70 10.36 5.84 20.82
CA GLN A 70 10.30 6.50 22.12
C GLN A 70 9.43 7.76 21.98
N LEU A 71 8.16 7.68 22.39
CA LEU A 71 7.30 8.85 22.43
C LEU A 71 7.81 9.86 23.46
N GLN A 72 8.10 11.07 23.00
CA GLN A 72 8.31 12.25 23.83
C GLN A 72 7.11 13.16 23.63
N ALA A 73 6.24 13.30 24.63
CA ALA A 73 5.19 14.31 24.58
C ALA A 73 5.83 15.71 24.61
N ILE A 74 5.40 16.57 23.69
CA ILE A 74 5.69 18.00 23.68
C ILE A 74 4.34 18.70 23.85
N PRO A 75 4.03 19.24 25.05
CA PRO A 75 2.82 20.00 25.29
C PRO A 75 2.83 21.28 24.45
N CYS A 76 1.76 21.52 23.69
CA CYS A 76 1.56 22.74 22.91
C CYS A 76 0.07 23.00 22.70
N ASP A 77 -0.31 24.27 22.52
CA ASP A 77 -1.62 24.62 21.95
C ASP A 77 -1.67 24.26 20.46
N MET A 78 -2.87 24.28 19.86
CA MET A 78 -3.07 23.90 18.46
C MET A 78 -2.17 24.65 17.48
N GLN A 79 -2.01 25.98 17.62
CA GLN A 79 -1.19 26.76 16.70
C GLN A 79 0.30 26.47 16.91
N SER A 80 0.75 26.48 18.17
CA SER A 80 2.12 26.13 18.55
C SER A 80 2.50 24.71 18.09
N CYS A 81 1.58 23.74 18.15
CA CYS A 81 1.80 22.39 17.63
C CYS A 81 1.90 22.36 16.09
N LEU A 82 1.04 23.09 15.37
CA LEU A 82 1.08 23.16 13.91
C LEU A 82 2.38 23.84 13.41
N ASP A 83 2.76 24.95 14.02
CA ASP A 83 4.02 25.65 13.73
C ASP A 83 5.24 24.76 14.07
N ALA A 84 5.18 24.05 15.20
CA ALA A 84 6.20 23.07 15.59
C ALA A 84 6.28 21.89 14.60
N LEU A 85 5.17 21.45 13.99
CA LEU A 85 5.17 20.38 13.00
C LEU A 85 5.76 20.87 11.68
N GLN A 86 5.35 22.04 11.18
CA GLN A 86 5.92 22.64 9.96
C GLN A 86 7.42 22.94 10.09
N THR A 87 7.88 23.33 11.26
CA THR A 87 9.31 23.59 11.54
C THR A 87 10.10 22.35 11.94
N GLY A 88 9.46 21.19 12.16
CA GLY A 88 10.12 19.94 12.55
C GLY A 88 10.59 19.90 14.02
N HIS A 89 10.01 20.73 14.89
CA HIS A 89 10.17 20.66 16.34
C HIS A 89 9.35 19.53 16.99
N ILE A 90 8.21 19.15 16.39
CA ILE A 90 7.54 17.86 16.63
C ILE A 90 7.57 17.01 15.35
N ASP A 91 7.42 15.70 15.52
CA ASP A 91 7.45 14.68 14.46
C ASP A 91 6.06 14.23 14.04
N LEU A 92 5.09 14.25 14.96
CA LEU A 92 3.70 13.82 14.76
C LEU A 92 2.74 14.72 15.54
N LEU A 93 1.60 15.05 14.95
CA LEU A 93 0.45 15.69 15.62
C LEU A 93 -0.80 14.80 15.53
N PRO A 94 -1.22 14.17 16.64
CA PRO A 94 -2.53 13.55 16.78
C PRO A 94 -3.67 14.59 16.84
N ASP A 95 -4.91 14.10 16.77
CA ASP A 95 -6.15 14.91 16.91
C ASP A 95 -6.36 15.96 15.80
N LEU A 96 -5.64 15.84 14.67
CA LEU A 96 -5.78 16.76 13.54
C LEU A 96 -6.87 16.28 12.56
N ALA A 97 -7.79 17.19 12.21
CA ALA A 97 -8.76 16.96 11.15
C ALA A 97 -8.16 17.33 9.78
N TYR A 98 -8.39 16.46 8.78
CA TYR A 98 -8.05 16.70 7.38
C TYR A 98 -8.86 17.88 6.81
N SER A 99 -8.24 18.60 5.88
CA SER A 99 -8.86 19.55 4.93
C SER A 99 -7.85 19.75 3.80
N ASP A 100 -8.26 20.09 2.59
CA ASP A 100 -7.33 20.12 1.43
C ASP A 100 -6.21 21.16 1.60
N ALA A 101 -6.53 22.33 2.16
CA ALA A 101 -5.55 23.35 2.56
C ALA A 101 -4.54 22.87 3.64
N ARG A 102 -4.83 21.76 4.33
CA ARG A 102 -3.91 21.06 5.23
C ARG A 102 -3.21 19.89 4.55
N ASP A 103 -3.83 19.18 3.61
CA ASP A 103 -3.13 18.16 2.80
C ASP A 103 -1.91 18.77 2.11
N HIS A 104 -2.02 19.99 1.56
CA HIS A 104 -0.88 20.73 0.99
C HIS A 104 0.28 21.02 1.96
N LEU A 105 0.11 20.82 3.27
CA LEU A 105 1.08 21.16 4.32
C LEU A 105 1.46 19.97 5.22
N TYR A 106 0.60 18.96 5.30
CA TYR A 106 0.69 17.82 6.20
C TYR A 106 0.28 16.53 5.49
N ASP A 107 1.00 15.44 5.74
CA ASP A 107 0.54 14.11 5.32
C ASP A 107 -0.44 13.56 6.36
N PHE A 108 -1.40 12.75 5.91
CA PHE A 108 -2.42 12.10 6.74
C PHE A 108 -2.50 10.61 6.39
N HIS A 109 -2.79 9.76 7.37
CA HIS A 109 -3.02 8.34 7.10
C HIS A 109 -4.47 8.06 6.59
N PRO A 110 -4.72 7.12 5.68
CA PRO A 110 -6.02 6.98 5.00
C PRO A 110 -7.24 6.64 5.89
N THR A 111 -7.11 5.73 6.85
CA THR A 111 -8.24 5.25 7.68
C THR A 111 -8.37 6.13 8.92
N PRO A 112 -9.44 6.92 9.12
CA PRO A 112 -9.55 7.86 10.24
C PRO A 112 -9.36 7.16 11.59
N ALA A 113 -8.39 7.66 12.39
CA ALA A 113 -8.02 7.09 13.67
C ALA A 113 -9.15 7.17 14.69
N LEU A 114 -9.93 8.25 14.62
CA LEU A 114 -11.09 8.47 15.46
C LEU A 114 -12.13 9.28 14.69
N ARG A 115 -13.37 8.78 14.61
CA ARG A 115 -14.50 9.62 14.19
C ARG A 115 -15.01 10.34 15.43
N SER A 116 -15.10 11.66 15.40
CA SER A 116 -15.56 12.48 16.52
C SER A 116 -16.51 13.54 16.04
N TRP A 117 -17.32 14.07 16.95
CA TRP A 117 -18.16 15.25 16.71
C TRP A 117 -18.29 16.04 18.01
N SER A 118 -18.61 17.31 17.87
CA SER A 118 -19.02 18.18 18.97
C SER A 118 -20.51 17.96 19.24
N GLN A 119 -20.89 17.84 20.50
CA GLN A 119 -22.26 17.61 20.93
C GLN A 119 -22.54 18.47 22.17
N ILE A 120 -23.78 18.96 22.28
CA ILE A 120 -24.21 19.74 23.45
C ILE A 120 -24.82 18.83 24.51
N TYR A 121 -24.46 19.08 25.76
CA TYR A 121 -24.89 18.37 26.96
C TYR A 121 -25.59 19.36 27.89
N GLU A 122 -26.82 19.03 28.28
CA GLU A 122 -27.63 19.85 29.20
C GLU A 122 -28.11 19.00 30.38
N ARG A 123 -28.73 19.66 31.38
CA ARG A 123 -29.40 18.92 32.47
C ARG A 123 -30.65 18.20 31.94
N PRO A 124 -31.15 17.13 32.58
CA PRO A 124 -32.29 16.34 32.09
C PRO A 124 -33.62 17.10 31.93
N ASP A 125 -33.72 18.31 32.50
CA ASP A 125 -34.83 19.26 32.41
C ASP A 125 -34.63 20.36 31.33
N GLY A 126 -33.59 20.21 30.49
CA GLY A 126 -33.20 21.16 29.46
C GLY A 126 -34.15 21.31 28.26
N SER A 127 -33.74 22.11 27.28
CA SER A 127 -34.60 22.56 26.19
C SER A 127 -33.95 22.60 24.81
N ILE A 128 -32.68 22.23 24.65
CA ILE A 128 -31.91 22.45 23.41
C ILE A 128 -32.12 21.26 22.45
N LYS A 129 -32.73 21.54 21.29
CA LYS A 129 -33.08 20.50 20.29
C LYS A 129 -32.52 20.78 18.90
N SER A 130 -32.21 22.04 18.61
CA SER A 130 -31.73 22.58 17.34
C SER A 130 -30.71 23.70 17.55
N LEU A 131 -29.99 24.09 16.50
CA LEU A 131 -28.98 25.15 16.54
C LEU A 131 -29.57 26.53 16.94
N PHE A 132 -30.84 26.77 16.62
CA PHE A 132 -31.53 28.02 16.97
C PHE A 132 -31.91 28.11 18.46
N ASP A 133 -32.03 26.97 19.17
CA ASP A 133 -32.33 26.95 20.61
C ASP A 133 -31.13 27.42 21.47
N LEU A 134 -30.00 27.76 20.85
CA LEU A 134 -28.80 28.31 21.48
C LEU A 134 -28.84 29.85 21.64
N ASP A 135 -29.74 30.55 20.94
CA ASP A 135 -29.83 32.01 21.05
C ASP A 135 -30.11 32.45 22.49
N GLY A 136 -29.28 33.37 23.00
CA GLY A 136 -29.34 33.84 24.39
C GLY A 136 -29.07 32.80 25.48
N LYS A 137 -28.67 31.55 25.14
CA LYS A 137 -28.27 30.53 26.12
C LYS A 137 -26.84 30.73 26.58
N ARG A 138 -26.58 30.45 27.86
CA ARG A 138 -25.21 30.37 28.41
C ARG A 138 -24.62 29.01 28.05
N ILE A 139 -23.79 28.96 27.01
CA ILE A 139 -23.13 27.72 26.56
C ILE A 139 -21.69 27.73 27.03
N SER A 140 -21.34 26.82 27.95
CA SER A 140 -19.95 26.68 28.40
C SER A 140 -19.10 25.99 27.32
N ALA A 141 -17.97 26.62 26.96
CA ALA A 141 -17.04 26.12 25.95
C ALA A 141 -15.60 26.49 26.31
N VAL A 142 -14.65 25.60 26.02
CA VAL A 142 -13.23 25.79 26.41
C VAL A 142 -12.59 26.92 25.62
N ALA A 143 -11.92 27.85 26.31
CA ALA A 143 -11.26 29.01 25.70
C ALA A 143 -10.35 28.62 24.51
N GLY A 144 -10.56 29.24 23.35
CA GLY A 144 -9.75 28.97 22.16
C GLY A 144 -9.88 27.55 21.57
N SER A 145 -10.90 26.79 21.97
CA SER A 145 -11.22 25.51 21.31
C SER A 145 -11.98 25.72 20.01
N LEU A 146 -11.88 24.77 19.08
CA LEU A 146 -12.68 24.77 17.84
C LEU A 146 -14.19 24.82 18.12
N GLN A 147 -14.65 24.33 19.27
CA GLN A 147 -16.03 24.43 19.71
C GLN A 147 -16.40 25.86 20.12
N TYR A 148 -15.54 26.52 20.91
CA TYR A 148 -15.72 27.93 21.28
C TYR A 148 -15.68 28.83 20.05
N GLU A 149 -14.70 28.64 19.16
CA GLU A 149 -14.58 29.38 17.90
C GLU A 149 -15.80 29.20 17.00
N TYR A 150 -16.29 27.96 16.82
CA TYR A 150 -17.50 27.70 16.04
C TYR A 150 -18.74 28.38 16.63
N LEU A 151 -18.95 28.28 17.95
CA LEU A 151 -20.10 28.89 18.62
C LEU A 151 -20.03 30.42 18.65
N ALA A 152 -18.83 31.00 18.80
CA ALA A 152 -18.61 32.45 18.79
C ALA A 152 -18.55 33.05 17.38
N ALA A 153 -18.29 32.23 16.35
CA ALA A 153 -18.35 32.60 14.94
C ALA A 153 -19.69 32.22 14.28
N LEU A 154 -20.69 31.73 15.03
CA LEU A 154 -22.08 31.71 14.57
C LEU A 154 -22.47 33.15 14.21
N PRO A 155 -22.87 33.44 12.94
CA PRO A 155 -22.98 34.83 12.53
C PRO A 155 -24.14 35.53 13.23
N SER A 156 -23.90 36.74 13.76
CA SER A 156 -24.92 37.64 14.31
C SER A 156 -26.13 37.80 13.39
N ASP A 157 -25.86 37.79 12.08
CA ASP A 157 -26.80 38.03 11.00
C ASP A 157 -27.80 36.86 10.82
N PHE A 158 -27.53 35.70 11.44
CA PHE A 158 -28.44 34.56 11.51
C PHE A 158 -29.45 34.67 12.67
N GLY A 159 -29.24 35.60 13.60
CA GLY A 159 -30.06 35.70 14.83
C GLY A 159 -29.84 34.54 15.81
N ILE A 160 -28.62 34.00 15.87
CA ILE A 160 -28.21 32.99 16.86
C ILE A 160 -26.99 33.52 17.60
N VAL A 161 -27.20 34.14 18.76
CA VAL A 161 -26.13 34.71 19.59
C VAL A 161 -26.11 34.01 20.96
N PRO A 162 -25.43 32.85 21.08
CA PRO A 162 -25.21 32.23 22.37
C PRO A 162 -24.27 33.08 23.23
N ASP A 163 -24.50 33.12 24.54
CA ASP A 163 -23.53 33.60 25.51
C ASP A 163 -22.49 32.49 25.73
N VAL A 164 -21.45 32.49 24.89
CA VAL A 164 -20.39 31.46 24.90
C VAL A 164 -19.44 31.71 26.08
N GLN A 165 -19.79 31.14 27.24
CA GLN A 165 -19.06 31.34 28.48
C GLN A 165 -17.75 30.53 28.47
N SER A 166 -16.64 31.26 28.46
CA SER A 166 -15.30 30.72 28.34
C SER A 166 -14.86 30.00 29.62
N VAL A 167 -14.57 28.70 29.52
CA VAL A 167 -14.07 27.86 30.64
C VAL A 167 -12.66 27.33 30.36
N GLY A 168 -11.94 26.94 31.42
CA GLY A 168 -10.56 26.45 31.32
C GLY A 168 -10.41 25.00 30.86
N THR A 169 -11.37 24.12 31.18
CA THR A 169 -11.37 22.70 30.78
C THR A 169 -12.80 22.20 30.52
N LEU A 170 -12.94 21.00 29.96
CA LEU A 170 -14.25 20.37 29.71
C LEU A 170 -14.96 19.99 31.01
N GLU A 171 -14.21 19.56 32.03
CA GLU A 171 -14.71 19.30 33.38
C GLU A 171 -15.31 20.57 33.98
N ALA A 172 -14.58 21.69 33.92
CA ALA A 172 -15.06 22.98 34.42
C ALA A 172 -16.34 23.47 33.70
N GLY A 173 -16.52 23.13 32.43
CA GLY A 173 -17.78 23.36 31.70
C GLY A 173 -18.93 22.49 32.23
N PHE A 174 -18.68 21.20 32.45
CA PHE A 174 -19.68 20.26 32.96
C PHE A 174 -20.07 20.56 34.41
N ASP A 175 -19.11 20.90 35.28
CA ASP A 175 -19.35 21.44 36.63
C ASP A 175 -20.22 22.69 36.56
N MET A 176 -19.88 23.66 35.69
CA MET A 176 -20.64 24.91 35.59
C MET A 176 -22.07 24.71 35.07
N VAL A 177 -22.37 23.64 34.32
CA VAL A 177 -23.75 23.26 33.97
C VAL A 177 -24.44 22.51 35.12
N ALA A 178 -23.73 21.63 35.84
CA ALA A 178 -24.28 20.94 37.00
C ALA A 178 -24.69 21.92 38.11
N ASP A 179 -23.86 22.94 38.38
CA ASP A 179 -24.10 24.02 39.35
C ASP A 179 -25.06 25.13 38.83
N GLY A 180 -25.50 25.06 37.56
CA GLY A 180 -26.45 26.03 36.97
C GLY A 180 -25.85 27.36 36.52
N GLY A 181 -24.53 27.52 36.59
CA GLY A 181 -23.78 28.66 36.04
C GLY A 181 -23.88 28.78 34.51
N ALA A 182 -24.06 27.65 33.81
CA ALA A 182 -24.41 27.56 32.40
C ALA A 182 -25.74 26.81 32.18
N ASP A 183 -26.32 26.99 30.99
CA ASP A 183 -27.52 26.30 30.55
C ASP A 183 -27.17 24.95 29.90
N ALA A 184 -26.07 24.91 29.14
CA ALA A 184 -25.50 23.68 28.58
C ALA A 184 -23.98 23.79 28.35
N ALA A 185 -23.33 22.65 28.07
CA ALA A 185 -21.90 22.54 27.77
C ALA A 185 -21.70 21.89 26.41
N VAL A 186 -20.74 22.38 25.63
CA VAL A 186 -20.26 21.66 24.44
C VAL A 186 -19.07 20.78 24.81
N ALA A 187 -19.08 19.53 24.36
CA ALA A 187 -17.93 18.63 24.47
C ALA A 187 -17.80 17.73 23.23
N ASN A 188 -16.64 17.09 23.08
CA ASN A 188 -16.51 15.96 22.16
C ASN A 188 -17.32 14.75 22.70
N HIS A 189 -17.90 13.94 21.82
CA HIS A 189 -18.84 12.90 22.26
C HIS A 189 -18.24 11.83 23.18
N PHE A 190 -16.92 11.58 23.11
CA PHE A 190 -16.25 10.63 24.01
C PHE A 190 -16.16 11.16 25.44
N PHE A 191 -15.88 12.46 25.61
CA PHE A 191 -15.89 13.11 26.92
C PHE A 191 -17.28 13.02 27.55
N GLY A 192 -18.31 13.49 26.83
CA GLY A 192 -19.66 13.53 27.34
C GLY A 192 -20.26 12.13 27.55
N GLY A 193 -20.05 11.19 26.62
CA GLY A 193 -20.53 9.80 26.75
C GLY A 193 -19.95 9.04 27.94
N ARG A 194 -18.77 9.44 28.43
CA ARG A 194 -18.14 8.90 29.65
C ARG A 194 -18.55 9.64 30.92
N HIS A 195 -18.61 10.97 30.87
CA HIS A 195 -18.68 11.80 32.07
C HIS A 195 -20.05 12.43 32.35
N ALA A 196 -20.93 12.61 31.36
CA ALA A 196 -22.21 13.32 31.56
C ALA A 196 -23.04 12.71 32.71
N ALA A 197 -23.11 11.38 32.79
CA ALA A 197 -23.82 10.68 33.86
C ALA A 197 -23.24 10.91 35.28
N GLN A 198 -21.95 11.24 35.41
CA GLN A 198 -21.33 11.60 36.69
C GLN A 198 -21.74 13.01 37.14
N TYR A 199 -21.85 13.96 36.19
CA TYR A 199 -22.29 15.33 36.42
C TYR A 199 -23.83 15.50 36.33
N GLY A 200 -24.58 14.39 36.20
CA GLY A 200 -26.04 14.40 36.10
C GLY A 200 -26.61 14.95 34.78
N LEU A 201 -25.79 15.10 33.75
CA LEU A 201 -26.14 15.68 32.44
C LEU A 201 -26.57 14.59 31.42
N VAL A 202 -27.26 15.03 30.37
CA VAL A 202 -27.67 14.21 29.22
C VAL A 202 -27.20 14.83 27.90
N ALA A 203 -27.05 14.00 26.86
CA ALA A 203 -26.70 14.44 25.52
C ALA A 203 -27.94 14.96 24.76
N THR A 204 -27.84 16.13 24.13
CA THR A 204 -28.86 16.65 23.20
C THR A 204 -28.77 15.97 21.83
N SER A 205 -29.79 16.16 20.99
CA SER A 205 -29.75 15.81 19.57
C SER A 205 -28.86 16.71 18.71
N LEU A 206 -28.32 17.81 19.27
CA LEU A 206 -27.54 18.76 18.50
C LEU A 206 -26.07 18.33 18.41
N ILE A 207 -25.70 17.77 17.26
CA ILE A 207 -24.33 17.49 16.84
C ILE A 207 -23.86 18.53 15.83
N PHE A 208 -22.58 18.86 15.85
CA PHE A 208 -21.91 19.69 14.85
C PHE A 208 -20.42 19.35 14.78
N GLN A 209 -19.71 19.88 13.78
CA GLN A 209 -18.31 19.51 13.48
C GLN A 209 -18.12 17.98 13.42
N PRO A 210 -18.72 17.25 12.46
CA PRO A 210 -18.35 15.87 12.19
C PRO A 210 -16.91 15.83 11.69
N LEU A 211 -15.98 15.31 12.51
CA LEU A 211 -14.55 15.27 12.23
C LEU A 211 -14.08 13.83 12.03
N ARG A 212 -13.50 13.58 10.87
CA ARG A 212 -12.51 12.51 10.66
C ARG A 212 -11.19 13.01 11.28
N LEU A 213 -10.82 12.46 12.44
CA LEU A 213 -9.57 12.79 13.13
C LEU A 213 -8.50 11.76 12.75
N PHE A 214 -7.31 12.28 12.53
CA PHE A 214 -6.15 11.55 12.07
C PHE A 214 -4.93 11.90 12.95
N TYR A 215 -3.89 11.09 12.81
CA TYR A 215 -2.53 11.54 13.08
C TYR A 215 -1.97 12.19 11.81
N ALA A 216 -1.21 13.27 11.97
CA ALA A 216 -0.64 14.00 10.85
C ALA A 216 0.86 14.25 11.06
N THR A 217 1.61 14.26 9.96
CA THR A 217 3.02 14.66 9.92
C THR A 217 3.17 15.86 8.98
N LYS A 218 4.32 16.53 8.97
CA LYS A 218 4.59 17.55 7.94
C LYS A 218 4.69 16.89 6.56
N LYS A 219 4.13 17.51 5.51
CA LYS A 219 4.10 16.94 4.16
C LYS A 219 5.48 16.56 3.64
N GLY A 220 5.59 15.37 3.07
CA GLY A 220 6.83 14.76 2.61
C GLY A 220 7.75 14.32 3.75
N SER A 221 7.25 14.09 4.95
CA SER A 221 8.08 13.69 6.10
C SER A 221 7.37 12.76 7.07
N ASN A 222 8.16 11.88 7.69
CA ASN A 222 7.66 10.91 8.67
C ASN A 222 6.54 9.99 8.15
N ASP A 223 6.43 9.73 6.83
CA ASP A 223 5.41 8.81 6.29
C ASP A 223 5.46 7.44 6.97
N ALA A 224 6.65 6.86 7.18
CA ALA A 224 6.84 5.60 7.91
C ALA A 224 6.17 5.57 9.30
N LEU A 225 5.88 6.73 9.87
CA LEU A 225 5.14 6.93 11.12
C LEU A 225 3.62 6.84 10.86
N LEU A 226 3.12 7.48 9.80
CA LEU A 226 1.72 7.41 9.37
C LEU A 226 1.33 6.04 8.79
N SER A 227 2.13 5.44 7.92
CA SER A 227 1.90 4.11 7.38
C SER A 227 2.10 3.01 8.44
N GLY A 228 2.96 3.24 9.45
CA GLY A 228 3.00 2.45 10.67
C GLY A 228 1.70 2.53 11.48
N ILE A 229 1.17 3.74 11.68
CA ILE A 229 -0.11 3.99 12.36
C ILE A 229 -1.30 3.37 11.61
N GLU A 230 -1.40 3.60 10.29
CA GLU A 230 -2.45 3.08 9.41
C GLU A 230 -2.58 1.56 9.51
N ARG A 231 -1.43 0.86 9.42
CA ARG A 231 -1.37 -0.60 9.47
C ARG A 231 -2.03 -1.15 10.72
N HIS A 232 -1.70 -0.60 11.88
CA HIS A 232 -2.29 -1.03 13.16
C HIS A 232 -3.77 -0.64 13.26
N LEU A 233 -4.14 0.60 12.90
CA LEU A 233 -5.54 1.06 12.94
C LEU A 233 -6.43 0.22 12.03
N LYS A 234 -6.04 0.01 10.77
CA LYS A 234 -6.81 -0.74 9.76
C LYS A 234 -6.99 -2.22 10.16
N ILE A 235 -5.98 -2.84 10.78
CA ILE A 235 -6.12 -4.19 11.34
C ILE A 235 -7.05 -4.17 12.57
N TRP A 236 -6.81 -3.27 13.52
CA TRP A 236 -7.51 -3.27 14.79
C TRP A 236 -8.98 -2.83 14.67
N GLN A 237 -9.32 -1.84 13.83
CA GLN A 237 -10.70 -1.41 13.56
C GLN A 237 -11.55 -2.50 12.91
N ASN A 238 -10.94 -3.39 12.12
CA ASN A 238 -11.62 -4.52 11.48
C ASN A 238 -11.59 -5.83 12.32
N THR A 239 -10.94 -5.82 13.49
CA THR A 239 -10.79 -7.03 14.34
C THR A 239 -11.46 -6.82 15.70
N PRO A 240 -12.67 -7.36 15.93
CA PRO A 240 -13.35 -7.26 17.24
C PRO A 240 -12.47 -7.75 18.40
N GLY A 241 -12.40 -6.98 19.48
CA GLY A 241 -11.57 -7.29 20.65
C GLY A 241 -10.07 -6.97 20.51
N SER A 242 -9.64 -6.35 19.40
CA SER A 242 -8.29 -5.80 19.22
C SER A 242 -7.94 -4.71 20.24
N VAL A 243 -6.68 -4.22 20.21
CA VAL A 243 -6.26 -3.05 21.00
C VAL A 243 -7.15 -1.83 20.72
N TYR A 244 -7.57 -1.61 19.47
CA TYR A 244 -8.50 -0.52 19.15
C TYR A 244 -9.83 -0.68 19.88
N TYR A 245 -10.49 -1.84 19.77
CA TYR A 245 -11.76 -2.06 20.49
C TYR A 245 -11.57 -2.05 22.01
N GLN A 246 -10.43 -2.52 22.55
CA GLN A 246 -10.12 -2.45 23.97
C GLN A 246 -9.92 -1.01 24.47
N VAL A 247 -9.27 -0.14 23.69
CA VAL A 247 -9.11 1.28 24.02
C VAL A 247 -10.46 2.02 23.87
N ILE A 248 -11.20 1.78 22.78
CA ILE A 248 -12.52 2.38 22.57
C ILE A 248 -13.57 1.89 23.60
N GLU A 249 -13.48 0.65 24.10
CA GLU A 249 -14.33 0.14 25.19
C GLU A 249 -13.88 0.60 26.59
N ARG A 250 -12.57 0.87 26.78
CA ARG A 250 -11.99 1.46 28.01
C ARG A 250 -12.32 2.94 28.14
N TRP A 251 -12.38 3.67 27.03
CA TRP A 251 -12.60 5.11 26.98
C TRP A 251 -14.03 5.52 26.66
N GLY A 252 -14.77 4.70 25.90
CA GLY A 252 -16.23 4.77 25.77
C GLY A 252 -16.98 4.17 26.98
N ALA A 253 -18.24 3.80 26.77
CA ALA A 253 -19.12 3.29 27.82
C ALA A 253 -18.85 1.81 28.17
N ALA A 254 -18.77 1.50 29.47
CA ALA A 254 -18.20 0.26 30.01
C ALA A 254 -19.13 -0.98 29.97
N LYS A 255 -18.51 -2.19 29.96
CA LYS A 255 -19.16 -3.52 30.05
C LYS A 255 -18.54 -4.40 31.18
N SER A 256 -18.97 -5.66 31.35
CA SER A 256 -18.71 -6.49 32.55
C SER A 256 -18.65 -8.02 32.28
N THR A 257 -17.69 -8.78 32.87
CA THR A 257 -17.74 -10.22 33.29
C THR A 257 -16.38 -10.78 33.84
N LYS A 258 -15.90 -12.02 33.53
CA LYS A 258 -15.04 -12.89 34.40
C LYS A 258 -14.09 -13.87 33.65
N SER A 259 -13.18 -14.59 34.35
CA SER A 259 -12.10 -15.46 33.77
C SER A 259 -11.77 -16.78 34.57
N ILE A 260 -10.69 -17.52 34.21
CA ILE A 260 -10.47 -18.99 34.46
C ILE A 260 -8.97 -19.38 34.83
N PRO A 261 -8.64 -20.63 35.30
CA PRO A 261 -7.35 -20.98 35.95
C PRO A 261 -6.24 -21.70 35.10
N VAL A 262 -5.23 -22.34 35.74
CA VAL A 262 -3.78 -22.16 35.41
C VAL A 262 -2.86 -23.41 35.14
N TYR A 263 -3.19 -24.64 35.54
CA TYR A 263 -2.26 -25.67 36.09
C TYR A 263 -1.12 -26.34 35.22
N PHE A 264 -0.69 -25.78 34.09
CA PHE A 264 -0.05 -26.46 32.94
C PHE A 264 1.51 -26.66 32.93
N TRP A 265 2.27 -26.09 33.87
CA TRP A 265 3.62 -25.57 33.56
C TRP A 265 4.88 -26.43 33.82
N TRP A 266 4.79 -27.58 34.52
CA TRP A 266 5.99 -28.23 35.11
C TRP A 266 6.87 -29.07 34.15
N THR A 267 6.36 -29.47 32.98
CA THR A 267 7.06 -30.43 32.09
C THR A 267 8.23 -29.84 31.30
N LEU A 268 8.26 -28.51 31.12
CA LEU A 268 9.15 -27.85 30.15
C LEU A 268 10.63 -27.81 30.58
N GLY A 269 10.93 -27.79 31.88
CA GLY A 269 12.26 -27.49 32.40
C GLY A 269 13.32 -28.59 32.23
N ALA A 270 12.92 -29.84 31.99
CA ALA A 270 13.84 -30.99 32.04
C ALA A 270 14.84 -31.07 30.87
N LEU A 271 14.56 -30.42 29.73
CA LEU A 271 15.32 -30.62 28.49
C LEU A 271 16.70 -29.93 28.48
N GLY A 272 16.89 -28.84 29.24
CA GLY A 272 18.04 -27.93 29.07
C GLY A 272 19.39 -28.45 29.55
N GLY A 273 19.43 -29.38 30.51
CA GLY A 273 20.66 -29.74 31.23
C GLY A 273 21.69 -30.54 30.43
N LEU A 274 21.31 -31.17 29.32
CA LEU A 274 22.13 -32.17 28.61
C LEU A 274 23.22 -31.56 27.69
N LEU A 275 23.14 -30.27 27.38
CA LEU A 275 23.92 -29.65 26.30
C LEU A 275 25.38 -29.34 26.67
N ALA A 276 25.67 -29.06 27.94
CA ALA A 276 26.91 -28.38 28.35
C ALA A 276 28.18 -29.26 28.42
N LEU A 277 28.05 -30.59 28.51
CA LEU A 277 29.16 -31.47 28.90
C LEU A 277 30.17 -31.75 27.77
N SER A 278 29.80 -31.51 26.51
CA SER A 278 30.51 -32.00 25.32
C SER A 278 31.79 -31.23 24.95
N VAL A 279 31.90 -29.96 25.37
CA VAL A 279 32.88 -29.00 24.82
C VAL A 279 34.33 -29.26 25.28
N LEU A 280 34.52 -29.84 26.47
CA LEU A 280 35.81 -29.84 27.17
C LEU A 280 36.91 -30.71 26.54
N MET A 281 36.53 -31.76 25.80
CA MET A 281 37.42 -32.89 25.48
C MET A 281 38.44 -32.65 24.35
N ALA A 282 38.22 -31.63 23.50
CA ALA A 282 38.83 -31.57 22.17
C ALA A 282 40.29 -31.06 22.10
N LEU A 283 40.82 -30.42 23.16
CA LEU A 283 41.96 -29.50 23.02
C LEU A 283 43.36 -30.11 23.13
N LEU A 284 43.54 -31.31 23.72
CA LEU A 284 44.88 -31.93 23.89
C LEU A 284 45.41 -32.63 22.62
N LEU A 285 45.05 -32.06 21.47
CA LEU A 285 45.58 -32.32 20.14
C LEU A 285 47.07 -31.97 20.02
N LYS A 286 47.72 -32.62 19.04
CA LYS A 286 48.78 -32.03 18.18
C LYS A 286 49.96 -31.33 18.87
N ALA A 287 50.84 -32.10 19.52
CA ALA A 287 52.26 -31.72 19.75
C ALA A 287 53.28 -32.54 18.91
N GLN A 288 52.79 -33.42 18.04
CA GLN A 288 53.57 -34.22 17.07
C GLN A 288 53.97 -33.36 15.84
N VAL A 289 55.13 -33.64 15.19
CA VAL A 289 55.34 -33.75 13.70
C VAL A 289 56.80 -33.74 13.23
N ALA A 290 57.67 -32.86 13.77
CA ALA A 290 58.67 -32.19 12.92
C ALA A 290 60.10 -32.79 12.79
N ARG A 291 60.82 -32.26 11.79
CA ARG A 291 62.30 -32.22 11.60
C ARG A 291 63.09 -33.43 11.05
N GLN A 292 62.50 -34.47 10.45
CA GLN A 292 63.33 -35.50 9.76
C GLN A 292 63.92 -34.98 8.42
N THR A 293 65.26 -34.90 8.34
CA THR A 293 66.05 -34.02 7.44
C THR A 293 67.42 -34.69 7.19
N ARG A 294 68.20 -34.52 6.10
CA ARG A 294 68.23 -33.42 5.11
C ARG A 294 68.31 -33.79 3.62
N HIS A 295 68.74 -34.98 3.21
CA HIS A 295 69.27 -35.17 1.83
C HIS A 295 68.47 -36.07 0.87
N ILE A 296 67.38 -36.70 1.33
CA ILE A 296 66.34 -37.24 0.42
C ILE A 296 65.79 -36.08 -0.42
N LYS A 297 65.48 -34.98 0.29
CA LYS A 297 65.39 -33.53 -0.02
C LYS A 297 66.52 -32.93 -0.90
N ALA A 298 66.84 -33.61 -2.00
CA ALA A 298 67.67 -33.10 -3.10
C ALA A 298 67.14 -33.65 -4.43
N SER A 299 66.99 -34.98 -4.53
CA SER A 299 66.23 -35.59 -5.64
C SER A 299 64.72 -35.57 -5.38
N GLU A 300 64.27 -35.65 -4.11
CA GLU A 300 62.95 -35.09 -3.73
C GLU A 300 62.90 -33.65 -4.21
N THR A 301 63.91 -32.81 -3.96
CA THR A 301 63.77 -31.38 -4.31
C THR A 301 63.63 -31.14 -5.80
N MET A 302 64.24 -31.91 -6.70
CA MET A 302 63.96 -31.78 -8.14
C MET A 302 62.58 -32.34 -8.54
N LEU A 303 62.25 -33.57 -8.09
CA LEU A 303 61.02 -34.25 -8.50
C LEU A 303 59.78 -33.64 -7.82
N ASN A 304 59.90 -33.26 -6.55
CA ASN A 304 58.97 -32.36 -5.87
C ASN A 304 58.97 -31.00 -6.55
N THR A 305 60.07 -30.32 -6.92
CA THR A 305 59.93 -29.02 -7.63
C THR A 305 59.08 -29.13 -8.89
N ILE A 306 59.21 -30.21 -9.66
CA ILE A 306 58.31 -30.48 -10.79
C ILE A 306 56.88 -30.74 -10.31
N LEU A 307 56.66 -31.70 -9.40
CA LEU A 307 55.32 -32.06 -8.90
C LEU A 307 54.63 -30.96 -8.08
N ASP A 308 55.39 -30.04 -7.49
CA ASP A 308 54.97 -28.87 -6.70
C ASP A 308 54.73 -27.65 -7.60
N SER A 309 55.34 -27.61 -8.80
CA SER A 309 55.03 -26.62 -9.85
C SER A 309 53.78 -26.99 -10.65
N VAL A 310 53.37 -28.25 -10.63
CA VAL A 310 52.05 -28.68 -11.10
C VAL A 310 51.03 -28.32 -10.03
N ASP A 311 49.99 -27.59 -10.42
CA ASP A 311 49.01 -27.01 -9.49
C ASP A 311 47.96 -28.03 -8.97
N ALA A 312 48.40 -29.28 -8.74
CA ALA A 312 47.61 -30.40 -8.29
C ALA A 312 48.15 -31.07 -7.03
N TYR A 313 47.25 -31.67 -6.26
CA TYR A 313 47.53 -32.47 -5.09
C TYR A 313 47.89 -33.92 -5.51
N ILE A 314 49.15 -34.32 -5.40
CA ILE A 314 49.68 -35.59 -5.92
C ILE A 314 50.19 -36.47 -4.77
N TYR A 315 49.88 -37.78 -4.77
CA TYR A 315 50.31 -38.76 -3.77
C TYR A 315 50.59 -40.15 -4.32
N ILE A 316 51.02 -41.08 -3.47
CA ILE A 316 51.04 -42.53 -3.71
C ILE A 316 50.50 -43.28 -2.47
N LYS A 317 50.00 -44.53 -2.60
CA LYS A 317 49.65 -45.52 -1.54
C LYS A 317 50.01 -46.96 -1.95
N ASP A 318 50.22 -47.89 -1.01
CA ASP A 318 50.65 -49.29 -1.25
C ASP A 318 49.52 -50.33 -1.48
N LYS A 319 49.90 -51.62 -1.65
CA LYS A 319 49.02 -52.81 -1.70
C LYS A 319 48.03 -52.96 -0.52
N ASN A 320 48.20 -52.25 0.60
CA ASN A 320 47.30 -52.25 1.76
C ASN A 320 46.49 -50.94 1.86
N LEU A 321 46.50 -50.14 0.80
CA LEU A 321 45.92 -48.80 0.68
C LEU A 321 46.61 -47.74 1.54
N ARG A 322 47.91 -47.89 1.84
CA ARG A 322 48.65 -47.01 2.75
C ARG A 322 49.55 -46.03 2.02
N TYR A 323 49.32 -44.73 2.16
CA TYR A 323 50.05 -43.63 1.51
C TYR A 323 51.58 -43.79 1.59
N VAL A 324 52.32 -43.54 0.50
CA VAL A 324 53.80 -43.63 0.44
C VAL A 324 54.48 -42.48 -0.33
N TYR A 325 53.73 -41.48 -0.80
CA TYR A 325 54.28 -40.19 -1.27
C TYR A 325 53.21 -39.08 -1.18
N GLY A 326 53.63 -37.80 -1.17
CA GLY A 326 52.76 -36.62 -1.25
C GLY A 326 53.52 -35.34 -1.62
N ASN A 327 53.04 -34.55 -2.59
CA ASN A 327 53.67 -33.29 -3.04
C ASN A 327 53.33 -32.08 -2.15
N ARG A 328 54.08 -30.97 -2.27
CA ARG A 328 53.89 -29.74 -1.46
C ARG A 328 52.49 -29.17 -1.55
N LYS A 329 51.85 -29.18 -2.74
CA LYS A 329 50.50 -28.64 -2.86
C LYS A 329 49.49 -29.51 -2.10
N LEU A 330 49.57 -30.86 -2.15
CA LEU A 330 48.73 -31.76 -1.31
C LEU A 330 48.97 -31.50 0.18
N CYS A 331 50.22 -31.23 0.54
CA CYS A 331 50.61 -30.93 1.90
C CYS A 331 50.04 -29.59 2.40
N THR A 332 49.84 -28.64 1.48
CA THR A 332 49.14 -27.38 1.75
C THR A 332 47.65 -27.65 1.98
N LEU A 333 46.99 -28.44 1.11
CA LEU A 333 45.57 -28.81 1.24
C LEU A 333 45.23 -29.47 2.57
N PHE A 334 45.87 -30.61 2.88
CA PHE A 334 45.57 -31.33 4.12
C PHE A 334 46.04 -30.54 5.36
N MET A 335 46.78 -29.44 5.17
CA MET A 335 47.52 -28.74 6.20
C MET A 335 48.40 -29.73 6.99
N ARG A 336 49.13 -30.58 6.26
CA ARG A 336 50.05 -31.64 6.74
C ARG A 336 51.30 -31.64 5.88
N THR A 337 52.48 -31.47 6.46
CA THR A 337 53.77 -31.60 5.76
C THR A 337 53.96 -33.00 5.13
N PRO A 338 54.83 -33.19 4.11
CA PRO A 338 54.94 -34.45 3.34
C PRO A 338 55.00 -35.75 4.14
N GLN A 339 55.81 -35.82 5.21
CA GLN A 339 55.89 -37.00 6.08
C GLN A 339 54.57 -37.36 6.77
N GLY A 340 53.64 -36.40 6.91
CA GLY A 340 52.32 -36.57 7.49
C GLY A 340 51.24 -37.08 6.53
N VAL A 341 51.57 -37.24 5.23
CA VAL A 341 50.72 -37.94 4.25
C VAL A 341 50.96 -39.45 4.34
N LEU A 342 52.20 -39.88 4.60
CA LEU A 342 52.69 -41.27 4.51
C LEU A 342 52.10 -42.23 5.57
N GLY A 343 52.08 -43.53 5.27
CA GLY A 343 51.64 -44.66 6.11
C GLY A 343 50.13 -44.84 6.32
N ARG A 344 49.35 -43.83 5.96
CA ARG A 344 47.91 -43.71 6.26
C ARG A 344 47.02 -44.36 5.21
N SER A 345 45.80 -44.73 5.54
CA SER A 345 44.75 -44.95 4.53
C SER A 345 43.85 -43.72 4.47
N ASP A 346 42.93 -43.61 3.51
CA ASP A 346 42.10 -42.40 3.39
C ASP A 346 41.18 -42.15 4.57
N ALA A 347 40.81 -43.23 5.28
CA ALA A 347 40.09 -43.17 6.55
C ALA A 347 40.78 -42.29 7.61
N ASP A 348 42.04 -41.90 7.37
CA ASP A 348 42.83 -41.00 8.21
C ASP A 348 42.79 -39.51 7.75
N PHE A 349 42.33 -39.20 6.54
CA PHE A 349 42.23 -37.81 6.01
C PHE A 349 40.81 -37.35 5.71
N PHE A 350 39.89 -38.25 5.38
CA PHE A 350 38.48 -37.94 5.12
C PHE A 350 37.58 -38.87 5.93
N ASN A 351 36.30 -38.52 6.10
CA ASN A 351 35.39 -39.20 7.03
C ASN A 351 35.00 -40.63 6.58
N GLY A 352 34.48 -41.46 7.49
CA GLY A 352 34.10 -42.85 7.21
C GLY A 352 33.10 -43.09 6.06
N LYS A 353 32.32 -42.09 5.63
CA LYS A 353 31.47 -42.18 4.42
C LYS A 353 32.28 -41.84 3.16
N SER A 354 33.05 -40.76 3.20
CA SER A 354 34.05 -40.43 2.17
C SER A 354 35.15 -41.48 2.06
N CYS A 355 35.35 -42.33 3.07
CA CYS A 355 36.41 -43.33 3.14
C CYS A 355 35.94 -44.77 3.12
N ALA A 356 34.66 -45.05 3.37
CA ALA A 356 34.02 -46.18 2.72
C ALA A 356 34.04 -45.95 1.20
N ALA A 357 33.73 -44.73 0.74
CA ALA A 357 33.87 -44.36 -0.67
C ALA A 357 35.33 -44.48 -1.16
N ILE A 358 36.31 -43.81 -0.56
CA ILE A 358 37.71 -43.92 -1.03
C ILE A 358 38.23 -45.34 -0.88
N ARG A 359 38.03 -46.03 0.25
CA ARG A 359 38.47 -47.43 0.38
C ARG A 359 37.84 -48.31 -0.70
N LEU A 360 36.58 -48.08 -1.07
CA LEU A 360 35.95 -48.77 -2.21
C LEU A 360 36.59 -48.37 -3.56
N HIS A 361 36.98 -47.12 -3.77
CA HIS A 361 37.74 -46.73 -4.97
C HIS A 361 39.16 -47.30 -4.98
N ASP A 362 39.79 -47.43 -3.83
CA ASP A 362 41.19 -47.83 -3.66
C ASP A 362 41.36 -49.34 -3.69
N LEU A 363 40.45 -50.10 -3.08
CA LEU A 363 40.38 -51.56 -3.24
C LEU A 363 40.08 -51.90 -4.72
N ARG A 364 39.22 -51.16 -5.42
CA ARG A 364 39.07 -51.29 -6.88
C ARG A 364 40.37 -51.01 -7.64
N VAL A 365 41.19 -50.06 -7.21
CA VAL A 365 42.49 -49.80 -7.86
C VAL A 365 43.51 -50.89 -7.54
N ILE A 366 43.58 -51.38 -6.29
CA ILE A 366 44.61 -52.31 -5.84
C ILE A 366 44.25 -53.77 -6.10
N GLU A 367 43.07 -54.23 -5.67
CA GLU A 367 42.63 -55.62 -5.82
C GLU A 367 42.22 -55.95 -7.26
N LYS A 368 41.68 -54.97 -8.00
CA LYS A 368 41.18 -55.16 -9.38
C LYS A 368 41.99 -54.43 -10.45
N GLY A 369 42.93 -53.56 -10.08
CA GLY A 369 43.78 -52.83 -11.03
C GLY A 369 43.09 -51.70 -11.82
N GLU A 370 41.93 -51.21 -11.38
CA GLU A 370 41.01 -50.39 -12.20
C GLU A 370 41.32 -48.87 -12.28
N ARG A 371 40.73 -48.20 -13.30
CA ARG A 371 40.73 -46.73 -13.50
C ARG A 371 39.48 -46.05 -12.90
N VAL A 372 39.48 -45.67 -11.62
CA VAL A 372 38.24 -45.34 -10.88
C VAL A 372 37.85 -43.85 -10.89
N VAL A 373 37.37 -43.30 -12.02
CA VAL A 373 36.88 -41.88 -12.15
C VAL A 373 35.72 -41.61 -11.20
N GLN A 374 35.70 -40.46 -10.49
CA GLN A 374 34.64 -40.20 -9.50
C GLN A 374 34.67 -38.80 -8.84
N GLU A 375 33.56 -38.37 -8.15
CA GLU A 375 33.43 -37.12 -7.31
C GLU A 375 32.97 -37.28 -5.77
N GLU A 376 33.83 -37.34 -4.71
CA GLU A 376 33.58 -37.58 -3.22
C GLU A 376 33.31 -36.19 -2.61
N TYR A 377 32.49 -36.06 -1.59
CA TYR A 377 32.63 -34.91 -0.68
C TYR A 377 33.77 -35.16 0.32
N ASN A 378 35.00 -34.80 -0.07
CA ASN A 378 36.23 -34.75 0.71
C ASN A 378 36.23 -33.52 1.60
N VAL A 379 35.26 -33.52 2.51
CA VAL A 379 35.47 -33.05 3.87
C VAL A 379 36.76 -33.70 4.36
N ALA A 380 37.88 -32.96 4.28
CA ALA A 380 39.03 -33.21 5.14
C ALA A 380 38.47 -33.37 6.55
N VAL A 381 38.85 -34.40 7.32
CA VAL A 381 37.96 -34.99 8.35
C VAL A 381 37.50 -34.07 9.51
N ASP A 382 38.02 -32.84 9.58
CA ASP A 382 37.61 -31.75 10.47
C ASP A 382 36.67 -30.69 9.86
N GLY A 383 36.42 -30.72 8.55
CA GLY A 383 35.51 -29.81 7.83
C GLY A 383 36.06 -28.41 7.52
N SER A 384 37.31 -28.10 7.91
CA SER A 384 37.89 -26.76 7.76
C SER A 384 38.29 -26.43 6.31
N ASN A 385 38.79 -27.43 5.57
CA ASN A 385 39.12 -27.29 4.16
C ASN A 385 38.12 -28.07 3.30
N VAL A 386 37.10 -27.36 2.80
CA VAL A 386 36.10 -27.87 1.85
C VAL A 386 36.57 -27.62 0.40
N GLY A 387 37.86 -27.87 0.13
CA GLY A 387 38.48 -27.72 -1.19
C GLY A 387 37.94 -28.71 -2.23
N THR A 388 38.21 -28.47 -3.52
CA THR A 388 37.41 -29.06 -4.61
C THR A 388 38.23 -29.50 -5.84
N PHE A 389 38.96 -30.61 -5.66
CA PHE A 389 40.00 -31.14 -6.52
C PHE A 389 39.61 -32.17 -7.64
N LEU A 390 40.50 -32.52 -8.60
CA LEU A 390 40.25 -33.20 -9.89
C LEU A 390 40.95 -34.57 -10.08
N SER A 391 40.12 -35.57 -10.35
CA SER A 391 40.34 -37.01 -10.34
C SER A 391 41.11 -37.51 -11.57
N ILE A 392 42.32 -38.11 -11.46
CA ILE A 392 42.79 -39.21 -12.39
C ILE A 392 43.38 -40.49 -11.70
N LYS A 393 42.64 -41.63 -11.37
CA LYS A 393 42.95 -43.00 -10.70
C LYS A 393 43.08 -44.11 -11.74
N ILE A 394 44.10 -44.95 -11.53
CA ILE A 394 44.53 -46.24 -12.11
C ILE A 394 45.70 -46.72 -11.17
N PRO A 395 46.29 -47.93 -11.21
CA PRO A 395 47.30 -48.37 -10.21
C PRO A 395 48.78 -48.14 -10.60
N LEU A 396 49.70 -48.34 -9.63
CA LEU A 396 51.15 -48.64 -9.76
C LEU A 396 51.36 -50.14 -9.93
N ARG A 397 52.16 -50.53 -10.93
CA ARG A 397 52.60 -51.91 -11.14
C ARG A 397 54.13 -52.02 -11.08
N ASN A 398 54.61 -53.14 -10.54
CA ASN A 398 56.02 -53.50 -10.51
C ASN A 398 56.50 -53.96 -11.90
N THR A 399 57.77 -54.35 -12.02
CA THR A 399 58.38 -54.86 -13.27
C THR A 399 57.79 -56.16 -13.80
N GLU A 400 57.03 -56.89 -12.97
CA GLU A 400 56.40 -58.18 -13.29
C GLU A 400 54.91 -58.01 -13.66
N GLY A 401 54.39 -56.77 -13.60
CA GLY A 401 53.01 -56.44 -13.96
C GLY A 401 51.99 -56.59 -12.82
N GLU A 402 52.40 -56.92 -11.60
CA GLU A 402 51.51 -56.92 -10.42
C GLU A 402 51.25 -55.51 -9.88
N VAL A 403 50.05 -55.27 -9.33
CA VAL A 403 49.68 -53.99 -8.71
C VAL A 403 50.35 -53.85 -7.34
N GLU A 404 51.39 -53.03 -7.26
CA GLU A 404 52.21 -52.80 -6.06
C GLU A 404 51.67 -51.66 -5.19
N ALA A 405 51.00 -50.68 -5.80
CA ALA A 405 50.61 -49.41 -5.18
C ALA A 405 49.58 -48.64 -6.05
N LEU A 406 49.28 -47.37 -5.74
CA LEU A 406 48.51 -46.42 -6.57
C LEU A 406 48.93 -44.97 -6.33
N CYS A 407 49.02 -44.15 -7.38
CA CYS A 407 49.64 -42.80 -7.39
C CYS A 407 48.65 -41.63 -7.52
N GLY A 408 47.87 -41.31 -6.47
CA GLY A 408 46.90 -40.21 -6.43
C GLY A 408 47.26 -38.90 -7.17
N ILE A 409 46.29 -38.33 -7.89
CA ILE A 409 46.34 -36.99 -8.51
C ILE A 409 44.97 -36.32 -8.38
N SER A 410 44.98 -35.11 -7.83
CA SER A 410 43.84 -34.27 -7.44
C SER A 410 44.13 -32.79 -7.78
N THR A 411 43.90 -32.29 -9.01
CA THR A 411 44.09 -30.83 -9.31
C THR A 411 43.15 -29.99 -8.46
N ASP A 412 43.50 -28.86 -7.84
CA ASP A 412 42.38 -28.05 -7.28
C ASP A 412 41.65 -27.32 -8.41
N ILE A 413 40.32 -27.46 -8.47
CA ILE A 413 39.47 -26.60 -9.28
C ILE A 413 38.23 -26.12 -8.49
N THR A 414 38.43 -25.90 -7.18
CA THR A 414 37.71 -24.92 -6.35
C THR A 414 37.36 -23.64 -7.10
N GLU A 415 38.24 -23.14 -7.96
CA GLU A 415 38.03 -21.88 -8.71
C GLU A 415 37.40 -22.08 -10.10
N HIS A 416 37.55 -23.24 -10.74
CA HIS A 416 36.86 -23.50 -12.03
C HIS A 416 35.41 -23.97 -11.80
N ARG A 417 35.15 -24.76 -10.75
CA ARG A 417 33.85 -24.69 -10.07
C ARG A 417 33.97 -23.74 -8.86
N ALA A 418 34.47 -22.52 -9.17
CA ALA A 418 33.87 -21.23 -8.79
C ALA A 418 33.22 -20.62 -10.06
N ALA A 419 33.99 -20.45 -11.13
CA ALA A 419 33.48 -19.94 -12.42
C ALA A 419 32.24 -20.70 -12.96
N GLN A 420 32.14 -22.02 -12.76
CA GLN A 420 31.05 -22.81 -13.37
C GLN A 420 29.64 -22.54 -12.79
N GLN A 421 29.45 -22.41 -11.45
CA GLN A 421 28.13 -21.97 -10.98
C GLN A 421 27.96 -20.45 -11.14
N GLU A 422 29.02 -19.65 -11.27
CA GLU A 422 28.86 -18.22 -11.59
C GLU A 422 28.33 -18.00 -13.01
N VAL A 423 28.84 -18.76 -14.00
CA VAL A 423 28.26 -18.80 -15.35
C VAL A 423 26.83 -19.35 -15.32
N GLN A 424 26.53 -20.33 -14.45
CA GLN A 424 25.17 -20.82 -14.24
C GLN A 424 24.27 -19.76 -13.57
N ARG A 425 24.81 -18.94 -12.67
CA ARG A 425 24.11 -17.84 -12.01
C ARG A 425 23.74 -16.77 -13.02
N LEU A 426 24.72 -16.26 -13.77
CA LEU A 426 24.51 -15.22 -14.79
C LEU A 426 23.57 -15.67 -15.94
N ALA A 427 23.45 -16.97 -16.21
CA ALA A 427 22.53 -17.48 -17.23
C ALA A 427 21.05 -17.56 -16.75
N PHE A 428 20.82 -17.73 -15.45
CA PHE A 428 19.50 -18.06 -14.89
C PHE A 428 18.99 -17.09 -13.82
N TYR A 429 19.81 -16.12 -13.39
CA TYR A 429 19.51 -15.14 -12.36
C TYR A 429 19.80 -13.71 -12.86
N ASP A 430 19.10 -12.72 -12.30
CA ASP A 430 19.35 -11.29 -12.50
C ASP A 430 20.63 -10.86 -11.77
N ALA A 431 21.46 -10.06 -12.45
CA ALA A 431 22.76 -9.64 -11.95
C ALA A 431 22.68 -8.60 -10.82
N LEU A 432 21.59 -7.83 -10.74
CA LEU A 432 21.40 -6.83 -9.69
C LEU A 432 20.81 -7.44 -8.41
N THR A 433 19.76 -8.25 -8.55
CA THR A 433 18.92 -8.71 -7.42
C THR A 433 19.20 -10.14 -6.95
N GLU A 434 20.00 -10.89 -7.70
CA GLU A 434 20.25 -12.33 -7.50
C GLU A 434 18.96 -13.15 -7.39
N LEU A 435 17.91 -12.73 -8.08
CA LEU A 435 16.67 -13.47 -8.27
C LEU A 435 16.74 -14.30 -9.55
N PRO A 436 16.07 -15.45 -9.66
CA PRO A 436 15.69 -16.05 -10.93
C PRO A 436 15.28 -14.99 -11.97
N ASN A 437 15.91 -15.03 -13.15
CA ASN A 437 15.55 -14.14 -14.26
C ASN A 437 14.35 -14.70 -15.03
N ARG A 438 13.84 -13.91 -16.00
CA ARG A 438 12.72 -14.31 -16.88
C ARG A 438 12.89 -15.72 -17.49
N ARG A 439 14.11 -16.16 -17.82
CA ARG A 439 14.35 -17.50 -18.37
C ARG A 439 14.08 -18.60 -17.33
N LEU A 440 14.68 -18.49 -16.14
CA LEU A 440 14.47 -19.51 -15.09
C LEU A 440 13.02 -19.52 -14.59
N LEU A 441 12.37 -18.36 -14.53
CA LEU A 441 10.95 -18.26 -14.22
C LEU A 441 10.09 -19.08 -15.19
N LEU A 442 10.26 -18.88 -16.50
CA LEU A 442 9.48 -19.61 -17.52
C LEU A 442 9.73 -21.13 -17.44
N GLU A 443 10.98 -21.56 -17.24
CA GLU A 443 11.34 -22.97 -17.01
C GLU A 443 10.76 -23.58 -15.72
N ASN A 444 10.38 -22.75 -14.74
CA ASN A 444 9.67 -23.17 -13.53
C ASN A 444 8.15 -23.17 -13.74
N ILE A 445 7.56 -22.20 -14.46
CA ILE A 445 6.11 -22.19 -14.77
C ILE A 445 5.73 -23.37 -15.67
N ASP A 446 6.52 -23.71 -16.69
CA ASP A 446 6.31 -24.92 -17.51
C ASP A 446 6.32 -26.20 -16.66
N ARG A 447 7.10 -26.22 -15.56
CA ARG A 447 7.16 -27.34 -14.62
C ARG A 447 5.93 -27.37 -13.71
N ALA A 448 5.51 -26.23 -13.15
CA ALA A 448 4.30 -26.12 -12.34
C ALA A 448 3.04 -26.53 -13.14
N LEU A 449 2.92 -26.08 -14.39
CA LEU A 449 1.87 -26.52 -15.33
C LEU A 449 1.91 -28.03 -15.59
N SER A 450 3.11 -28.62 -15.69
CA SER A 450 3.27 -30.06 -15.87
C SER A 450 2.85 -30.85 -14.63
N VAL A 451 3.17 -30.37 -13.43
CA VAL A 451 2.74 -30.97 -12.15
C VAL A 451 1.23 -30.84 -11.96
N ALA A 452 0.65 -29.67 -12.21
CA ALA A 452 -0.80 -29.46 -12.12
C ALA A 452 -1.59 -30.45 -13.00
N LYS A 453 -1.12 -30.69 -14.23
CA LYS A 453 -1.73 -31.62 -15.19
C LYS A 453 -1.53 -33.11 -14.89
N LEU A 454 -0.58 -33.47 -14.02
CA LEU A 454 -0.26 -34.86 -13.67
C LEU A 454 -0.80 -35.26 -12.29
N ASP A 455 -0.60 -34.41 -11.28
CA ASP A 455 -0.88 -34.70 -9.87
C ASP A 455 -2.15 -33.98 -9.36
N SER A 456 -2.83 -33.18 -10.21
CA SER A 456 -4.02 -32.38 -9.85
C SER A 456 -3.79 -31.42 -8.67
N LEU A 457 -2.61 -30.82 -8.60
CA LEU A 457 -2.24 -29.82 -7.60
C LEU A 457 -2.37 -28.41 -8.20
N TYR A 458 -2.78 -27.44 -7.38
CA TYR A 458 -2.91 -26.05 -7.79
C TYR A 458 -1.70 -25.23 -7.34
N GLY A 459 -1.08 -24.52 -8.27
CA GLY A 459 -0.12 -23.45 -8.02
C GLY A 459 -0.75 -22.06 -8.22
N ALA A 460 0.05 -21.00 -8.12
CA ALA A 460 -0.39 -19.64 -8.41
C ALA A 460 0.75 -18.77 -8.95
N LEU A 461 0.41 -17.79 -9.80
CA LEU A 461 1.35 -16.80 -10.32
C LEU A 461 0.91 -15.39 -9.92
N LEU A 462 1.83 -14.66 -9.28
CA LEU A 462 1.66 -13.27 -8.86
C LEU A 462 2.56 -12.38 -9.73
N TYR A 463 1.98 -11.47 -10.52
CA TYR A 463 2.72 -10.43 -11.25
C TYR A 463 2.74 -9.14 -10.42
N ILE A 464 3.90 -8.51 -10.30
CA ILE A 464 4.15 -7.41 -9.35
C ILE A 464 4.85 -6.27 -10.09
N ASP A 465 4.33 -5.06 -9.95
CA ASP A 465 4.88 -3.84 -10.53
C ASP A 465 4.94 -2.73 -9.48
N LEU A 466 6.06 -1.99 -9.45
CA LEU A 466 6.33 -0.96 -8.45
C LEU A 466 5.73 0.39 -8.84
N ASP A 467 4.63 0.74 -8.17
CA ASP A 467 3.90 1.99 -8.38
C ASP A 467 4.82 3.21 -8.26
N ASN A 468 4.84 4.04 -9.32
CA ASN A 468 5.63 5.27 -9.43
C ASN A 468 7.16 5.11 -9.46
N PHE A 469 7.74 3.91 -9.62
CA PHE A 469 9.21 3.72 -9.64
C PHE A 469 9.95 4.62 -10.65
N LYS A 470 9.33 4.97 -11.80
CA LYS A 470 9.88 5.98 -12.73
C LYS A 470 10.16 7.34 -12.06
N ARG A 471 9.30 7.81 -11.14
CA ARG A 471 9.50 9.08 -10.42
C ARG A 471 10.72 9.04 -9.51
N ILE A 472 11.09 7.87 -8.99
CA ILE A 472 12.32 7.68 -8.20
C ILE A 472 13.53 7.87 -9.12
N ASN A 473 13.55 7.21 -10.28
CA ASN A 473 14.63 7.36 -11.27
C ASN A 473 14.73 8.80 -11.81
N ASP A 474 13.62 9.38 -12.27
CA ASP A 474 13.57 10.74 -12.86
C ASP A 474 13.94 11.83 -11.83
N GLY A 475 13.69 11.61 -10.53
CA GLY A 475 13.96 12.57 -9.46
C GLY A 475 15.27 12.39 -8.69
N HIS A 476 15.77 11.15 -8.55
CA HIS A 476 16.90 10.81 -7.67
C HIS A 476 18.02 10.03 -8.37
N GLY A 477 17.84 9.62 -9.64
CA GLY A 477 18.85 8.91 -10.43
C GLY A 477 18.82 7.39 -10.28
N HIS A 478 19.50 6.70 -11.20
CA HIS A 478 19.42 5.24 -11.35
C HIS A 478 20.10 4.45 -10.22
N ASP A 479 21.19 4.95 -9.62
CA ASP A 479 21.89 4.24 -8.53
C ASP A 479 20.97 4.01 -7.31
N VAL A 480 20.09 4.98 -7.03
CA VAL A 480 19.03 4.88 -6.01
C VAL A 480 17.95 3.88 -6.44
N GLY A 481 17.53 3.92 -7.70
CA GLY A 481 16.56 2.98 -8.27
C GLY A 481 17.04 1.52 -8.18
N ASP A 482 18.31 1.26 -8.46
CA ASP A 482 18.90 -0.08 -8.38
C ASP A 482 18.95 -0.59 -6.92
N ALA A 483 19.30 0.27 -5.95
CA ALA A 483 19.26 -0.10 -4.53
C ALA A 483 17.83 -0.30 -3.98
N VAL A 484 16.82 0.41 -4.53
CA VAL A 484 15.40 0.12 -4.28
C VAL A 484 15.05 -1.28 -4.77
N LEU A 485 15.42 -1.63 -6.01
CA LEU A 485 15.14 -2.93 -6.61
C LEU A 485 15.81 -4.10 -5.86
N GLN A 486 17.02 -3.91 -5.33
CA GLN A 486 17.69 -4.89 -4.45
C GLN A 486 16.93 -5.10 -3.14
N THR A 487 16.44 -4.02 -2.52
CA THR A 487 15.67 -4.10 -1.27
C THR A 487 14.32 -4.79 -1.47
N VAL A 488 13.62 -4.47 -2.56
CA VAL A 488 12.40 -5.17 -3.00
C VAL A 488 12.68 -6.66 -3.19
N ALA A 489 13.72 -7.02 -3.93
CA ALA A 489 14.05 -8.41 -4.20
C ALA A 489 14.30 -9.26 -2.95
N GLN A 490 15.01 -8.71 -1.95
CA GLN A 490 15.23 -9.41 -0.68
C GLN A 490 13.93 -9.59 0.10
N ARG A 491 13.11 -8.52 0.20
CA ARG A 491 11.77 -8.60 0.81
C ARG A 491 10.87 -9.63 0.17
N LEU A 492 10.91 -9.77 -1.16
CA LEU A 492 10.15 -10.80 -1.86
C LEU A 492 10.66 -12.22 -1.56
N LYS A 493 11.99 -12.42 -1.46
CA LYS A 493 12.58 -13.71 -1.02
C LYS A 493 12.08 -14.11 0.38
N ASP A 494 12.00 -13.16 1.31
CA ASP A 494 11.53 -13.39 2.68
C ASP A 494 9.99 -13.52 2.80
N CYS A 495 9.25 -13.20 1.73
CA CYS A 495 7.80 -13.37 1.68
C CYS A 495 7.35 -14.81 1.40
N VAL A 496 8.17 -15.65 0.78
CA VAL A 496 7.74 -16.94 0.21
C VAL A 496 8.35 -18.16 0.93
N GLN A 497 7.95 -19.37 0.54
CA GLN A 497 8.56 -20.61 1.04
C GLN A 497 9.77 -21.03 0.20
N MET A 498 10.60 -21.93 0.71
CA MET A 498 11.78 -22.46 0.01
C MET A 498 11.47 -23.21 -1.30
N VAL A 499 10.21 -23.61 -1.52
CA VAL A 499 9.74 -24.23 -2.77
C VAL A 499 9.26 -23.22 -3.81
N ASP A 500 8.90 -22.01 -3.39
CA ASP A 500 8.34 -20.99 -4.26
C ASP A 500 9.46 -20.27 -5.04
N THR A 501 9.15 -19.81 -6.25
CA THR A 501 10.10 -19.06 -7.09
C THR A 501 9.74 -17.58 -7.11
N VAL A 502 10.56 -16.74 -6.49
CA VAL A 502 10.58 -15.30 -6.76
C VAL A 502 11.46 -15.05 -7.99
N ALA A 503 11.08 -14.12 -8.86
CA ALA A 503 11.82 -13.76 -10.06
C ALA A 503 11.73 -12.25 -10.35
N ARG A 504 12.68 -11.75 -11.16
CA ARG A 504 12.63 -10.41 -11.77
C ARG A 504 12.65 -10.54 -13.29
N ILE A 505 11.75 -9.81 -13.97
CA ILE A 505 11.56 -9.92 -15.43
C ILE A 505 12.32 -8.82 -16.17
N GLY A 506 12.29 -7.59 -15.65
CA GLY A 506 12.95 -6.40 -16.18
C GLY A 506 12.46 -5.17 -15.44
N GLY A 507 13.22 -4.07 -15.47
CA GLY A 507 12.79 -2.80 -14.84
C GLY A 507 12.33 -2.96 -13.39
N ASP A 508 11.10 -2.50 -13.14
CA ASP A 508 10.27 -2.55 -11.93
C ASP A 508 9.43 -3.85 -11.80
N GLU A 509 9.50 -4.78 -12.75
CA GLU A 509 8.66 -5.98 -12.82
C GLU A 509 9.24 -7.19 -12.07
N PHE A 510 8.49 -7.70 -11.09
CA PHE A 510 8.78 -8.91 -10.34
C PHE A 510 7.64 -9.92 -10.49
N VAL A 511 7.95 -11.21 -10.34
CA VAL A 511 6.93 -12.28 -10.37
C VAL A 511 7.20 -13.30 -9.27
N ILE A 512 6.15 -13.82 -8.65
CA ILE A 512 6.22 -14.94 -7.71
C ILE A 512 5.38 -16.09 -8.25
N LEU A 513 6.01 -17.25 -8.42
CA LEU A 513 5.37 -18.54 -8.63
C LEU A 513 5.29 -19.28 -7.30
N LEU A 514 4.07 -19.56 -6.85
CA LEU A 514 3.79 -20.41 -5.69
C LEU A 514 3.55 -21.83 -6.21
N ASP A 515 4.45 -22.76 -5.87
CA ASP A 515 4.45 -24.12 -6.45
C ASP A 515 3.30 -25.01 -5.90
N TYR A 516 2.74 -24.65 -4.73
CA TYR A 516 1.53 -25.28 -4.19
C TYR A 516 0.72 -24.31 -3.31
N VAL A 517 -0.57 -24.15 -3.65
CA VAL A 517 -1.55 -23.37 -2.87
C VAL A 517 -2.80 -24.17 -2.48
N GLY A 518 -3.10 -25.29 -3.14
CA GLY A 518 -4.26 -26.14 -2.80
C GLY A 518 -4.43 -27.36 -3.71
N ARG A 519 -5.45 -28.17 -3.44
CA ARG A 519 -5.84 -29.37 -4.23
C ARG A 519 -7.00 -29.11 -5.20
N ASP A 520 -7.75 -28.06 -4.95
CA ASP A 520 -8.89 -27.60 -5.72
C ASP A 520 -8.95 -26.06 -5.69
N ALA A 521 -9.82 -25.46 -6.50
CA ALA A 521 -9.94 -24.01 -6.60
C ALA A 521 -10.46 -23.35 -5.30
N GLU A 522 -11.25 -24.06 -4.47
CA GLU A 522 -11.80 -23.53 -3.22
C GLU A 522 -10.71 -23.40 -2.13
N GLU A 523 -9.78 -24.35 -2.05
CA GLU A 523 -8.59 -24.27 -1.21
C GLU A 523 -7.54 -23.30 -1.79
N ALA A 524 -7.28 -23.39 -3.09
CA ALA A 524 -6.21 -22.68 -3.76
C ALA A 524 -6.36 -21.15 -3.73
N LEU A 525 -7.55 -20.64 -4.09
CA LEU A 525 -7.72 -19.20 -4.28
C LEU A 525 -7.56 -18.38 -2.97
N PRO A 526 -8.16 -18.76 -1.83
CA PRO A 526 -7.94 -18.06 -0.56
C PRO A 526 -6.49 -18.11 -0.08
N ASN A 527 -5.78 -19.21 -0.35
CA ASN A 527 -4.37 -19.36 0.01
C ASN A 527 -3.47 -18.47 -0.85
N ALA A 528 -3.68 -18.44 -2.18
CA ALA A 528 -2.97 -17.57 -3.09
C ALA A 528 -3.23 -16.08 -2.81
N LYS A 529 -4.50 -15.68 -2.59
CA LYS A 529 -4.88 -14.31 -2.17
C LYS A 529 -4.14 -13.88 -0.90
N ARG A 530 -4.05 -14.76 0.10
CA ARG A 530 -3.34 -14.49 1.37
C ARG A 530 -1.84 -14.30 1.18
N ALA A 531 -1.20 -15.06 0.28
CA ALA A 531 0.20 -14.89 -0.06
C ALA A 531 0.45 -13.57 -0.81
N ALA A 532 -0.42 -13.20 -1.75
CA ALA A 532 -0.32 -11.95 -2.49
C ALA A 532 -0.49 -10.71 -1.58
N GLU A 533 -1.42 -10.72 -0.62
CA GLU A 533 -1.59 -9.62 0.34
C GLU A 533 -0.42 -9.54 1.34
N LYS A 534 0.20 -10.67 1.72
CA LYS A 534 1.47 -10.66 2.48
C LYS A 534 2.54 -9.92 1.68
N VAL A 535 2.71 -10.26 0.39
CA VAL A 535 3.70 -9.63 -0.49
C VAL A 535 3.46 -8.13 -0.63
N ARG A 536 2.23 -7.72 -0.96
CA ARG A 536 1.82 -6.31 -1.09
C ARG A 536 2.18 -5.51 0.18
N THR A 537 1.80 -6.03 1.34
CA THR A 537 2.00 -5.37 2.64
C THR A 537 3.49 -5.25 3.03
N VAL A 538 4.36 -6.12 2.51
CA VAL A 538 5.82 -6.05 2.73
C VAL A 538 6.52 -5.12 1.72
N LEU A 539 5.95 -4.89 0.54
CA LEU A 539 6.47 -3.85 -0.37
C LEU A 539 6.08 -2.43 0.08
N GLU A 540 5.00 -2.29 0.84
CA GLU A 540 4.38 -1.02 1.24
C GLU A 540 5.05 -0.17 2.35
N GLU A 541 5.81 -0.61 3.36
CA GLU A 541 7.21 -0.99 3.23
C GLU A 541 8.17 0.18 2.85
N PRO A 542 8.36 1.32 3.58
CA PRO A 542 9.36 2.31 3.16
C PRO A 542 10.77 1.71 3.03
N ILE A 543 11.49 2.10 1.98
CA ILE A 543 12.84 1.61 1.63
C ILE A 543 13.85 2.71 1.98
N VAL A 544 14.69 2.46 3.00
CA VAL A 544 15.61 3.47 3.53
C VAL A 544 16.97 3.36 2.86
N LEU A 545 17.36 4.38 2.09
CA LEU A 545 18.62 4.43 1.34
C LEU A 545 19.28 5.80 1.54
N ASP A 546 20.57 5.82 1.90
CA ASP A 546 21.36 7.04 2.21
C ASP A 546 20.65 8.06 3.13
N ARG A 547 19.79 7.54 4.04
CA ARG A 547 18.96 8.28 5.00
C ARG A 547 17.81 9.09 4.37
N GLN A 548 17.34 8.68 3.19
CA GLN A 548 16.05 9.08 2.62
C GLN A 548 15.13 7.85 2.56
N ASP A 549 13.83 8.09 2.78
CA ASP A 549 12.79 7.05 2.77
C ASP A 549 12.11 7.05 1.38
N TYR A 550 12.20 5.93 0.66
CA TYR A 550 11.58 5.74 -0.66
C TYR A 550 10.34 4.86 -0.54
N LEU A 551 9.20 5.34 -1.04
CA LEU A 551 7.94 4.58 -1.07
C LEU A 551 7.78 3.88 -2.43
N ALA A 552 7.74 2.55 -2.41
CA ALA A 552 7.50 1.70 -3.57
C ALA A 552 6.26 0.82 -3.32
N GLY A 553 5.08 1.44 -3.39
CA GLY A 553 3.81 0.70 -3.40
C GLY A 553 3.79 -0.30 -4.57
N ALA A 554 2.98 -1.35 -4.46
CA ALA A 554 2.99 -2.43 -5.45
C ALA A 554 1.59 -2.78 -5.94
N SER A 555 1.38 -2.67 -7.24
CA SER A 555 0.22 -3.21 -7.92
C SER A 555 0.48 -4.68 -8.23
N ILE A 556 -0.38 -5.58 -7.72
CA ILE A 556 -0.21 -7.03 -7.83
C ILE A 556 -1.41 -7.65 -8.55
N GLY A 557 -1.14 -8.50 -9.53
CA GLY A 557 -2.10 -9.38 -10.18
C GLY A 557 -1.84 -10.83 -9.84
N LEU A 558 -2.89 -11.63 -9.68
CA LEU A 558 -2.81 -13.03 -9.26
C LEU A 558 -3.69 -13.92 -10.16
N THR A 559 -3.12 -14.94 -10.81
CA THR A 559 -3.86 -16.06 -11.42
C THR A 559 -3.50 -17.39 -10.76
N LEU A 560 -4.36 -18.41 -10.93
CA LEU A 560 -4.09 -19.78 -10.49
C LEU A 560 -3.48 -20.61 -11.63
N ILE A 561 -2.64 -21.58 -11.25
CA ILE A 561 -2.12 -22.61 -12.14
C ILE A 561 -2.87 -23.90 -11.82
N CYS A 562 -3.71 -24.36 -12.74
CA CYS A 562 -4.58 -25.52 -12.59
C CYS A 562 -4.41 -26.51 -13.76
N PRO A 563 -5.03 -27.70 -13.74
CA PRO A 563 -4.94 -28.68 -14.83
C PRO A 563 -5.39 -28.12 -16.20
N GLU A 564 -6.34 -27.19 -16.18
CA GLU A 564 -6.94 -26.56 -17.37
C GLU A 564 -6.07 -25.42 -17.96
N SER A 565 -5.13 -24.86 -17.20
CA SER A 565 -4.29 -23.74 -17.63
C SER A 565 -3.53 -24.06 -18.93
N ALA A 566 -3.76 -23.29 -20.00
CA ALA A 566 -3.34 -23.65 -21.34
C ALA A 566 -1.81 -23.70 -21.51
N SER A 567 -1.13 -22.56 -21.36
CA SER A 567 0.32 -22.42 -21.55
C SER A 567 0.95 -21.41 -20.58
N THR A 568 2.27 -21.46 -20.44
CA THR A 568 3.04 -20.45 -19.67
C THR A 568 2.82 -19.03 -20.18
N ALA A 569 2.60 -18.84 -21.49
CA ALA A 569 2.32 -17.52 -22.05
C ALA A 569 0.94 -16.98 -21.62
N ASP A 570 -0.04 -17.87 -21.40
CA ASP A 570 -1.36 -17.49 -20.91
C ASP A 570 -1.33 -17.14 -19.42
N VAL A 571 -0.76 -18.00 -18.57
CA VAL A 571 -0.64 -17.74 -17.12
C VAL A 571 0.09 -16.42 -16.85
N MET A 572 1.16 -16.13 -17.60
CA MET A 572 1.88 -14.84 -17.53
C MET A 572 0.98 -13.65 -17.89
N ARG A 573 0.19 -13.77 -18.97
CA ARG A 573 -0.73 -12.74 -19.49
C ARG A 573 -1.92 -12.49 -18.57
N GLU A 574 -2.45 -13.55 -17.94
CA GLU A 574 -3.54 -13.46 -16.97
C GLU A 574 -3.13 -12.69 -15.71
N ALA A 575 -1.95 -12.99 -15.16
CA ALA A 575 -1.41 -12.28 -14.00
C ALA A 575 -1.08 -10.81 -14.30
N ASP A 576 -0.55 -10.51 -15.50
CA ASP A 576 -0.33 -9.15 -16.00
C ASP A 576 -1.65 -8.34 -16.12
N MET A 577 -2.68 -8.90 -16.75
CA MET A 577 -4.00 -8.24 -16.84
C MET A 577 -4.62 -7.96 -15.46
N ALA A 578 -4.47 -8.88 -14.50
CA ALA A 578 -4.87 -8.63 -13.12
C ALA A 578 -4.06 -7.50 -12.47
N MET A 579 -2.74 -7.44 -12.70
CA MET A 579 -1.88 -6.36 -12.17
C MET A 579 -2.29 -5.00 -12.74
N TYR A 580 -2.65 -4.97 -14.02
CA TYR A 580 -3.18 -3.77 -14.66
C TYR A 580 -4.56 -3.34 -14.10
N SER A 581 -5.44 -4.29 -13.79
CA SER A 581 -6.71 -4.02 -13.08
C SER A 581 -6.46 -3.45 -11.66
N SER A 582 -5.47 -3.98 -10.94
CA SER A 582 -4.98 -3.43 -9.67
C SER A 582 -4.52 -1.96 -9.81
N LYS A 583 -3.75 -1.63 -10.85
CA LYS A 583 -3.36 -0.25 -11.16
C LYS A 583 -4.56 0.66 -11.42
N GLN A 584 -5.54 0.24 -12.22
CA GLN A 584 -6.71 1.04 -12.55
C GLN A 584 -7.63 1.27 -11.33
N SER A 585 -7.83 0.26 -10.51
CA SER A 585 -8.71 0.31 -9.32
C SER A 585 -8.15 1.17 -8.17
N GLY A 586 -7.00 1.81 -8.35
CA GLY A 586 -6.39 2.72 -7.38
C GLY A 586 -5.01 2.31 -6.86
N ARG A 587 -4.30 1.40 -7.55
CA ARG A 587 -2.92 0.94 -7.23
C ARG A 587 -2.79 0.28 -5.85
N ASN A 588 -1.57 -0.14 -5.50
CA ASN A 588 -1.19 -0.68 -4.18
C ASN A 588 -2.20 -1.70 -3.61
N ARG A 589 -2.52 -2.74 -4.38
CA ARG A 589 -3.53 -3.78 -4.06
C ARG A 589 -3.26 -5.08 -4.80
N VAL A 590 -3.86 -6.17 -4.31
CA VAL A 590 -4.00 -7.41 -5.09
C VAL A 590 -5.32 -7.38 -5.87
N ALA A 591 -5.24 -7.63 -7.17
CA ALA A 591 -6.38 -8.05 -7.98
C ALA A 591 -6.16 -9.51 -8.42
N VAL A 592 -7.25 -10.24 -8.62
CA VAL A 592 -7.22 -11.63 -9.09
C VAL A 592 -7.76 -11.70 -10.50
N TYR A 593 -7.10 -12.46 -11.36
CA TYR A 593 -7.58 -12.69 -12.71
C TYR A 593 -8.93 -13.40 -12.71
N GLU A 594 -9.90 -12.73 -13.29
CA GLU A 594 -11.20 -13.27 -13.65
C GLU A 594 -11.34 -13.15 -15.18
N ALA A 595 -12.01 -14.11 -15.83
CA ALA A 595 -12.10 -14.13 -17.31
C ALA A 595 -12.80 -12.87 -17.88
N SER A 596 -13.61 -12.19 -17.06
CA SER A 596 -14.16 -10.85 -17.29
C SER A 596 -13.07 -9.81 -17.56
N MET A 597 -11.94 -9.80 -16.83
CA MET A 597 -10.89 -8.78 -16.96
C MET A 597 -10.26 -8.75 -18.37
N HIS A 598 -10.12 -9.91 -19.02
CA HIS A 598 -9.63 -9.95 -20.41
C HIS A 598 -10.64 -9.37 -21.39
N HIS A 599 -11.94 -9.58 -21.13
CA HIS A 599 -13.02 -8.98 -21.90
C HIS A 599 -13.08 -7.48 -21.66
N GLU A 600 -13.14 -7.02 -20.41
CA GLU A 600 -13.17 -5.61 -19.98
C GLU A 600 -11.99 -4.79 -20.53
N ALA A 601 -10.77 -5.31 -20.48
CA ALA A 601 -9.59 -4.60 -21.01
C ALA A 601 -9.65 -4.43 -22.54
N SER A 602 -10.22 -5.42 -23.25
CA SER A 602 -10.41 -5.38 -24.71
C SER A 602 -11.59 -4.48 -25.09
N GLU A 603 -12.73 -4.64 -24.40
CA GLU A 603 -13.93 -3.79 -24.48
C GLU A 603 -13.57 -2.32 -24.27
N ARG A 604 -12.78 -2.00 -23.25
CA ARG A 604 -12.36 -0.62 -22.93
C ARG A 604 -11.49 -0.02 -24.04
N LEU A 605 -10.57 -0.78 -24.63
CA LEU A 605 -9.74 -0.31 -25.74
C LEU A 605 -10.57 -0.04 -27.00
N LEU A 606 -11.55 -0.91 -27.28
CA LEU A 606 -12.54 -0.69 -28.34
C LEU A 606 -13.37 0.57 -28.05
N LEU A 607 -13.93 0.70 -26.84
CA LEU A 607 -14.72 1.85 -26.42
C LEU A 607 -13.94 3.17 -26.48
N GLU A 608 -12.64 3.22 -26.17
CA GLU A 608 -11.83 4.43 -26.33
C GLU A 608 -11.65 4.82 -27.82
N SER A 609 -11.48 3.83 -28.70
CA SER A 609 -11.44 4.03 -30.15
C SER A 609 -12.79 4.50 -30.70
N ASP A 610 -13.87 3.81 -30.31
CA ASP A 610 -15.25 4.10 -30.72
C ASP A 610 -15.66 5.50 -30.24
N LEU A 611 -15.31 5.88 -29.00
CA LEU A 611 -15.54 7.21 -28.41
C LEU A 611 -14.79 8.30 -29.18
N SER A 612 -13.54 8.06 -29.55
CA SER A 612 -12.74 9.00 -30.36
C SER A 612 -13.37 9.29 -31.73
N HIS A 613 -14.04 8.28 -32.31
CA HIS A 613 -14.79 8.35 -33.57
C HIS A 613 -16.22 8.93 -33.41
N ALA A 614 -16.87 8.70 -32.26
CA ALA A 614 -18.20 9.23 -31.94
C ALA A 614 -18.22 10.77 -31.91
N ILE A 615 -17.13 11.39 -31.45
CA ILE A 615 -17.01 12.85 -31.34
C ILE A 615 -16.96 13.49 -32.74
N GLY A 616 -18.10 14.02 -33.18
CA GLY A 616 -18.30 14.65 -34.48
C GLY A 616 -19.09 13.81 -35.50
N THR A 617 -19.48 12.58 -35.18
CA THR A 617 -20.26 11.70 -36.10
C THR A 617 -21.75 11.60 -35.75
N GLY A 618 -22.25 12.44 -34.84
CA GLY A 618 -23.68 12.51 -34.49
C GLY A 618 -24.18 11.40 -33.56
N GLN A 619 -23.26 10.66 -32.92
CA GLN A 619 -23.60 9.58 -31.97
C GLN A 619 -23.94 10.08 -30.56
N PHE A 620 -23.68 11.35 -30.24
CA PHE A 620 -24.02 11.93 -28.94
C PHE A 620 -25.28 12.77 -29.02
N GLU A 621 -26.07 12.74 -27.95
CA GLU A 621 -27.22 13.60 -27.73
C GLU A 621 -27.18 14.21 -26.31
N MET A 622 -27.95 15.28 -26.11
CA MET A 622 -28.25 15.83 -24.80
C MET A 622 -29.70 15.53 -24.46
N LEU A 623 -29.93 14.87 -23.32
CA LEU A 623 -31.25 14.83 -22.69
C LEU A 623 -31.38 16.03 -21.75
N ILE A 624 -32.59 16.57 -21.60
CA ILE A 624 -32.91 17.63 -20.63
C ILE A 624 -33.66 17.04 -19.43
N GLN A 625 -33.28 17.43 -18.21
CA GLN A 625 -34.04 17.16 -17.00
C GLN A 625 -34.44 18.47 -16.30
N PRO A 626 -35.73 18.85 -16.29
CA PRO A 626 -36.19 20.12 -15.70
C PRO A 626 -36.19 20.10 -14.17
N GLN A 627 -35.81 21.23 -13.58
CA GLN A 627 -35.78 21.50 -12.13
C GLN A 627 -37.02 22.31 -11.72
N TRP A 628 -37.77 21.83 -10.72
CA TRP A 628 -39.11 22.33 -10.39
C TRP A 628 -39.13 23.06 -9.05
N ASN A 629 -39.76 24.23 -8.99
CA ASN A 629 -39.97 24.96 -7.75
C ASN A 629 -41.26 24.54 -7.01
N SER A 630 -41.47 25.07 -5.80
CA SER A 630 -42.65 24.79 -4.97
C SER A 630 -44.01 25.16 -5.60
N ALA A 631 -44.01 25.96 -6.67
CA ALA A 631 -45.20 26.34 -7.43
C ALA A 631 -45.37 25.51 -8.72
N GLN A 632 -44.61 24.42 -8.87
CA GLN A 632 -44.58 23.56 -10.07
C GLN A 632 -44.25 24.31 -11.38
N HIS A 633 -43.42 25.37 -11.27
CA HIS A 633 -42.80 25.99 -12.44
C HIS A 633 -41.36 25.49 -12.58
N VAL A 634 -40.91 25.33 -13.82
CA VAL A 634 -39.50 25.02 -14.13
C VAL A 634 -38.67 26.29 -13.99
N ILE A 635 -37.59 26.21 -13.21
CA ILE A 635 -36.69 27.36 -12.94
C ILE A 635 -35.24 27.15 -13.39
N GLY A 636 -34.92 25.94 -13.84
CA GLY A 636 -33.64 25.55 -14.46
C GLY A 636 -33.80 24.18 -15.10
N ALA A 637 -32.77 23.70 -15.82
CA ALA A 637 -32.75 22.33 -16.33
C ALA A 637 -31.33 21.84 -16.61
N GLU A 638 -31.04 20.60 -16.25
CA GLU A 638 -29.73 19.98 -16.51
C GLU A 638 -29.69 19.31 -17.88
N LEU A 639 -28.56 19.42 -18.58
CA LEU A 639 -28.29 18.74 -19.84
C LEU A 639 -27.38 17.53 -19.65
N LEU A 640 -28.01 16.36 -19.71
CA LEU A 640 -27.44 15.05 -19.45
C LEU A 640 -27.03 14.36 -20.76
N MET A 641 -25.72 14.31 -21.01
CA MET A 641 -25.15 13.69 -22.21
C MET A 641 -25.48 12.19 -22.30
N ARG A 642 -25.78 11.68 -23.50
CA ARG A 642 -25.87 10.24 -23.79
C ARG A 642 -25.10 9.91 -25.06
N TRP A 643 -24.51 8.72 -25.11
CA TRP A 643 -23.80 8.19 -26.28
C TRP A 643 -24.59 7.02 -26.87
N ASN A 644 -25.20 7.23 -28.04
CA ASN A 644 -25.93 6.23 -28.80
C ASN A 644 -24.99 5.57 -29.81
N HIS A 645 -24.33 4.50 -29.37
CA HIS A 645 -23.39 3.75 -30.20
C HIS A 645 -24.13 2.85 -31.21
N PRO A 646 -23.79 2.89 -32.52
CA PRO A 646 -24.55 2.19 -33.57
C PRO A 646 -24.73 0.67 -33.35
N GLU A 647 -23.77 0.00 -32.71
CA GLU A 647 -23.80 -1.45 -32.46
C GLU A 647 -24.10 -1.83 -31.01
N ARG A 648 -23.89 -0.92 -30.05
CA ARG A 648 -24.01 -1.20 -28.60
C ARG A 648 -25.27 -0.57 -27.97
N GLY A 649 -25.97 0.31 -28.68
CA GLY A 649 -27.08 1.10 -28.12
C GLY A 649 -26.58 2.25 -27.24
N THR A 650 -27.43 2.72 -26.33
CA THR A 650 -27.10 3.83 -25.41
C THR A 650 -26.12 3.38 -24.32
N ILE A 651 -24.95 4.01 -24.28
CA ILE A 651 -23.90 3.79 -23.28
C ILE A 651 -24.01 4.86 -22.18
N SER A 652 -23.90 4.46 -20.92
CA SER A 652 -24.02 5.37 -19.76
C SER A 652 -22.79 6.27 -19.60
N PRO A 653 -22.95 7.55 -19.19
CA PRO A 653 -21.83 8.43 -18.84
C PRO A 653 -20.80 7.79 -17.90
N ASP A 654 -21.26 7.05 -16.90
CA ASP A 654 -20.43 6.35 -15.89
C ASP A 654 -19.41 5.38 -16.53
N VAL A 655 -19.67 4.90 -17.76
CA VAL A 655 -18.78 4.03 -18.52
C VAL A 655 -17.81 4.86 -19.38
N PHE A 656 -18.30 5.88 -20.10
CA PHE A 656 -17.50 6.57 -21.11
C PHE A 656 -16.82 7.86 -20.65
N ILE A 657 -17.34 8.56 -19.65
CA ILE A 657 -16.71 9.76 -19.08
C ILE A 657 -15.37 9.41 -18.40
N PRO A 658 -15.23 8.35 -17.58
CA PRO A 658 -13.92 7.98 -17.02
C PRO A 658 -12.88 7.58 -18.09
N ILE A 659 -13.33 7.05 -19.24
CA ILE A 659 -12.46 6.78 -20.40
C ILE A 659 -12.05 8.10 -21.08
N ALA A 660 -13.00 9.04 -21.25
CA ALA A 660 -12.75 10.37 -21.78
C ALA A 660 -11.76 11.16 -20.91
N GLU A 661 -11.91 11.10 -19.58
CA GLU A 661 -11.12 11.82 -18.59
C GLU A 661 -9.69 11.30 -18.44
N GLN A 662 -9.48 10.00 -18.61
CA GLN A 662 -8.13 9.40 -18.55
C GLN A 662 -7.37 9.62 -19.87
N SER A 663 -8.08 9.57 -21.00
CA SER A 663 -7.57 10.01 -22.31
C SER A 663 -7.56 11.55 -22.45
N ALA A 664 -7.27 12.07 -23.64
CA ALA A 664 -7.44 13.50 -23.97
C ALA A 664 -8.84 13.82 -24.53
N LEU A 665 -9.74 12.84 -24.62
CA LEU A 665 -11.02 12.98 -25.32
C LEU A 665 -12.01 13.86 -24.56
N ILE A 666 -11.92 13.95 -23.22
CA ILE A 666 -12.81 14.81 -22.41
C ILE A 666 -12.77 16.28 -22.84
N LEU A 667 -11.64 16.78 -23.35
CA LEU A 667 -11.52 18.16 -23.83
C LEU A 667 -12.37 18.37 -25.10
N ARG A 668 -12.25 17.47 -26.08
CA ARG A 668 -13.06 17.48 -27.31
C ARG A 668 -14.55 17.25 -27.04
N LEU A 669 -14.85 16.44 -26.02
CA LEU A 669 -16.20 16.08 -25.62
C LEU A 669 -16.89 17.23 -24.86
N GLY A 670 -16.14 17.93 -24.01
CA GLY A 670 -16.57 19.14 -23.31
C GLY A 670 -16.84 20.31 -24.26
N ASP A 671 -15.98 20.51 -25.26
CA ASP A 671 -16.24 21.46 -26.36
C ASP A 671 -17.59 21.19 -27.04
N TRP A 672 -17.84 19.94 -27.42
CA TRP A 672 -19.10 19.53 -28.04
C TRP A 672 -20.30 19.76 -27.09
N ALA A 673 -20.14 19.48 -25.79
CA ALA A 673 -21.17 19.70 -24.78
C ALA A 673 -21.54 21.19 -24.64
N MET A 674 -20.55 22.07 -24.56
CA MET A 674 -20.75 23.54 -24.51
C MET A 674 -21.43 24.05 -25.77
N GLN A 675 -21.04 23.54 -26.95
CA GLN A 675 -21.70 23.88 -28.22
C GLN A 675 -23.16 23.42 -28.27
N GLN A 676 -23.50 22.22 -27.78
CA GLN A 676 -24.91 21.79 -27.71
C GLN A 676 -25.71 22.61 -26.70
N ALA A 677 -25.15 22.92 -25.53
CA ALA A 677 -25.82 23.77 -24.55
C ALA A 677 -26.17 25.15 -25.14
N CYS A 678 -25.24 25.76 -25.89
CA CYS A 678 -25.48 27.03 -26.58
C CYS A 678 -26.63 26.97 -27.59
N VAL A 679 -26.75 25.88 -28.35
CA VAL A 679 -27.88 25.62 -29.26
C VAL A 679 -29.19 25.43 -28.50
N ILE A 680 -29.19 24.67 -27.41
CA ILE A 680 -30.38 24.33 -26.62
C ILE A 680 -30.92 25.55 -25.88
N ILE A 681 -30.05 26.41 -25.34
CA ILE A 681 -30.44 27.71 -24.74
C ILE A 681 -31.21 28.56 -25.76
N GLU A 682 -30.72 28.67 -27.00
CA GLU A 682 -31.41 29.45 -28.04
C GLU A 682 -32.73 28.80 -28.52
N GLN A 683 -32.84 27.46 -28.50
CA GLN A 683 -34.11 26.76 -28.75
C GLN A 683 -35.15 27.06 -27.65
N LEU A 684 -34.76 26.96 -26.38
CA LEU A 684 -35.62 27.27 -25.23
C LEU A 684 -36.08 28.74 -25.26
N ARG A 685 -35.16 29.68 -25.50
CA ARG A 685 -35.46 31.11 -25.59
C ARG A 685 -36.45 31.44 -26.71
N ARG A 686 -36.41 30.71 -27.84
CA ARG A 686 -37.40 30.85 -28.93
C ARG A 686 -38.78 30.28 -28.59
N ALA A 687 -38.85 29.28 -27.71
CA ALA A 687 -40.10 28.78 -27.15
C ALA A 687 -40.68 29.68 -26.04
N GLY A 688 -39.92 30.68 -25.58
CA GLY A 688 -40.29 31.57 -24.47
C GLY A 688 -39.77 31.13 -23.10
N ASP A 689 -38.99 30.05 -23.04
CA ASP A 689 -38.33 29.59 -21.82
C ASP A 689 -37.05 30.40 -21.58
N LEU A 690 -36.99 31.08 -20.43
CA LEU A 690 -35.90 32.00 -20.06
C LEU A 690 -35.14 31.58 -18.79
N TYR A 691 -35.29 30.31 -18.37
CA TYR A 691 -34.46 29.72 -17.31
C TYR A 691 -33.08 29.31 -17.85
N PRO A 692 -32.04 29.30 -17.00
CA PRO A 692 -30.72 28.79 -17.39
C PRO A 692 -30.72 27.26 -17.53
N VAL A 693 -29.76 26.74 -18.28
CA VAL A 693 -29.45 25.30 -18.31
C VAL A 693 -28.08 25.04 -17.72
N SER A 694 -27.91 23.89 -17.09
CA SER A 694 -26.63 23.47 -16.51
C SER A 694 -25.95 22.38 -17.34
N ILE A 695 -24.61 22.40 -17.33
CA ILE A 695 -23.77 21.31 -17.84
C ILE A 695 -22.68 20.95 -16.83
N ASN A 696 -22.38 19.66 -16.76
CA ASN A 696 -21.32 19.10 -15.94
C ASN A 696 -19.94 19.34 -16.60
N VAL A 697 -18.94 19.80 -15.82
CA VAL A 697 -17.59 20.16 -16.30
C VAL A 697 -16.51 19.40 -15.53
N SER A 698 -15.75 18.53 -16.21
CA SER A 698 -14.72 17.74 -15.54
C SER A 698 -13.59 18.60 -14.93
N PRO A 699 -12.96 18.15 -13.83
CA PRO A 699 -11.75 18.80 -13.30
C PRO A 699 -10.63 18.91 -14.34
N ARG A 700 -10.54 17.96 -15.28
CA ARG A 700 -9.51 17.98 -16.35
C ARG A 700 -9.77 19.04 -17.42
N GLN A 701 -11.04 19.36 -17.73
CA GLN A 701 -11.38 20.53 -18.54
C GLN A 701 -11.07 21.82 -17.78
N PHE A 702 -11.58 21.97 -16.56
CA PHE A 702 -11.53 23.23 -15.82
C PHE A 702 -10.09 23.69 -15.50
N ARG A 703 -9.19 22.73 -15.27
CA ARG A 703 -7.76 22.99 -15.03
C ARG A 703 -6.97 23.33 -16.29
N ASN A 704 -7.50 23.14 -17.50
CA ASN A 704 -6.79 23.49 -18.73
C ASN A 704 -6.52 25.01 -18.77
N THR A 705 -5.43 25.42 -19.43
CA THR A 705 -4.99 26.83 -19.42
C THR A 705 -5.80 27.72 -20.37
N ASP A 706 -6.35 27.12 -21.43
CA ASP A 706 -7.17 27.77 -22.46
C ASP A 706 -8.67 27.84 -22.12
N PHE A 707 -9.12 27.18 -21.04
CA PHE A 707 -10.55 26.90 -20.80
C PHE A 707 -11.43 28.18 -20.79
N VAL A 708 -10.95 29.27 -20.19
CA VAL A 708 -11.69 30.54 -20.16
C VAL A 708 -11.78 31.19 -21.55
N GLU A 709 -10.70 31.16 -22.32
CA GLU A 709 -10.67 31.65 -23.70
C GLU A 709 -11.60 30.82 -24.58
N ARG A 710 -11.60 29.49 -24.41
CA ARG A 710 -12.44 28.56 -25.17
C ARG A 710 -13.94 28.74 -24.89
N VAL A 711 -14.33 29.00 -23.63
CA VAL A 711 -15.71 29.34 -23.28
C VAL A 711 -16.13 30.68 -23.91
N GLN A 712 -15.24 31.68 -23.92
CA GLN A 712 -15.50 32.95 -24.59
C GLN A 712 -15.68 32.79 -26.10
N GLU A 713 -14.86 31.96 -26.77
CA GLU A 713 -15.01 31.64 -28.19
C GLU A 713 -16.38 31.01 -28.49
N ILE A 714 -16.79 29.98 -27.75
CA ILE A 714 -18.03 29.25 -28.01
C ILE A 714 -19.26 30.14 -27.75
N LEU A 715 -19.28 30.91 -26.65
CA LEU A 715 -20.37 31.84 -26.38
C LEU A 715 -20.48 32.94 -27.46
N ALA A 716 -19.35 33.41 -28.00
CA ALA A 716 -19.31 34.39 -29.08
C ALA A 716 -19.69 33.81 -30.46
N GLU A 717 -19.31 32.56 -30.75
CA GLU A 717 -19.63 31.84 -31.99
C GLU A 717 -21.14 31.62 -32.13
N TYR A 718 -21.81 31.22 -31.04
CA TYR A 718 -23.24 30.92 -31.02
C TYR A 718 -24.11 32.13 -30.64
N GLY A 719 -23.52 33.20 -30.12
CA GLY A 719 -24.23 34.41 -29.66
C GLY A 719 -25.06 34.20 -28.38
N THR A 720 -24.75 33.15 -27.62
CA THR A 720 -25.52 32.72 -26.45
C THR A 720 -25.28 33.63 -25.24
N PRO A 721 -26.34 34.17 -24.61
CA PRO A 721 -26.20 34.91 -23.35
C PRO A 721 -25.66 34.00 -22.24
N ALA A 722 -24.51 34.39 -21.67
CA ALA A 722 -23.79 33.62 -20.66
C ALA A 722 -24.62 33.37 -19.39
N ASP A 723 -25.56 34.25 -19.07
CA ASP A 723 -26.47 34.12 -17.94
C ASP A 723 -27.52 33.01 -18.11
N GLY A 724 -27.63 32.41 -19.31
CA GLY A 724 -28.40 31.20 -19.57
C GLY A 724 -27.63 29.90 -19.33
N LEU A 725 -26.37 29.94 -18.90
CA LEU A 725 -25.50 28.78 -18.73
C LEU A 725 -24.97 28.68 -17.29
N ILE A 726 -25.12 27.48 -16.70
CA ILE A 726 -24.51 27.10 -15.43
C ILE A 726 -23.45 26.03 -15.69
N PHE A 727 -22.27 26.18 -15.09
CA PHE A 727 -21.30 25.08 -14.98
C PHE A 727 -21.46 24.41 -13.63
N GLU A 728 -21.81 23.13 -13.67
CA GLU A 728 -21.73 22.21 -12.54
C GLU A 728 -20.30 21.71 -12.40
N VAL A 729 -19.75 21.88 -11.20
CA VAL A 729 -18.40 21.46 -10.85
C VAL A 729 -18.44 20.69 -9.54
N THR A 730 -17.85 19.49 -9.53
CA THR A 730 -17.71 18.71 -8.30
C THR A 730 -16.70 19.38 -7.35
N GLU A 731 -16.86 19.12 -6.05
CA GLU A 731 -16.01 19.66 -5.00
C GLU A 731 -14.50 19.46 -5.24
N GLY A 732 -14.12 18.37 -5.93
CA GLY A 732 -12.73 18.04 -6.32
C GLY A 732 -12.03 19.06 -7.24
N VAL A 733 -12.77 19.99 -7.87
CA VAL A 733 -12.19 21.09 -8.66
C VAL A 733 -11.48 22.13 -7.75
N LEU A 734 -11.87 22.22 -6.47
CA LEU A 734 -11.38 23.22 -5.52
C LEU A 734 -10.04 22.83 -4.84
N ILE A 735 -9.64 21.56 -4.92
CA ILE A 735 -8.62 20.95 -4.05
C ILE A 735 -7.18 21.36 -4.40
N GLU A 736 -6.79 21.32 -5.66
CA GLU A 736 -5.36 21.37 -6.04
C GLU A 736 -4.80 22.78 -6.30
N ASP A 737 -5.59 23.70 -6.88
CA ASP A 737 -5.18 25.10 -7.11
C ASP A 737 -6.37 26.04 -6.90
N MET A 738 -6.73 26.23 -5.63
CA MET A 738 -7.88 27.05 -5.22
C MET A 738 -7.80 28.49 -5.77
N GLN A 739 -6.61 29.10 -5.86
CA GLN A 739 -6.51 30.51 -6.26
C GLN A 739 -6.69 30.68 -7.77
N ALA A 740 -6.05 29.84 -8.60
CA ALA A 740 -6.31 29.87 -10.05
C ALA A 740 -7.73 29.39 -10.39
N THR A 741 -8.33 28.51 -9.59
CA THR A 741 -9.75 28.14 -9.73
C THR A 741 -10.67 29.33 -9.41
N ILE A 742 -10.47 30.04 -8.29
CA ILE A 742 -11.22 31.28 -7.97
C ILE A 742 -11.08 32.32 -9.10
N GLU A 743 -9.87 32.50 -9.65
CA GLU A 743 -9.63 33.47 -10.72
C GLU A 743 -10.32 33.08 -12.04
N ARG A 744 -10.26 31.80 -12.46
CA ARG A 744 -11.03 31.30 -13.63
C ARG A 744 -12.53 31.44 -13.42
N MET A 745 -13.06 31.06 -12.26
CA MET A 745 -14.49 31.19 -11.95
C MET A 745 -14.92 32.66 -11.93
N ALA A 746 -14.12 33.57 -11.36
CA ALA A 746 -14.43 35.00 -11.35
C ALA A 746 -14.41 35.63 -12.75
N GLN A 747 -13.49 35.20 -13.62
CA GLN A 747 -13.47 35.63 -15.02
C GLN A 747 -14.74 35.17 -15.76
N LEU A 748 -15.10 33.89 -15.64
CA LEU A 748 -16.31 33.32 -16.27
C LEU A 748 -17.61 33.94 -15.72
N ALA A 749 -17.69 34.16 -14.40
CA ALA A 749 -18.80 34.85 -13.75
C ALA A 749 -18.91 36.32 -14.19
N SER A 750 -17.80 36.99 -14.52
CA SER A 750 -17.82 38.36 -15.06
C SER A 750 -18.37 38.45 -16.49
N LEU A 751 -18.43 37.33 -17.23
CA LEU A 751 -19.15 37.23 -18.50
C LEU A 751 -20.66 37.01 -18.29
N GLY A 752 -21.04 36.46 -17.14
CA GLY A 752 -22.41 36.08 -16.77
C GLY A 752 -22.62 34.58 -16.52
N VAL A 753 -21.61 33.73 -16.76
CA VAL A 753 -21.70 32.27 -16.54
C VAL A 753 -21.89 31.98 -15.04
N ARG A 754 -22.86 31.13 -14.71
CA ARG A 754 -23.17 30.77 -13.32
C ARG A 754 -22.44 29.50 -12.91
N PHE A 755 -22.28 29.29 -11.61
CA PHE A 755 -21.66 28.09 -11.06
C PHE A 755 -22.58 27.42 -10.04
N SER A 756 -22.70 26.10 -10.17
CA SER A 756 -23.32 25.20 -9.19
C SER A 756 -22.25 24.26 -8.66
N ILE A 757 -22.24 24.00 -7.35
CA ILE A 757 -21.42 22.93 -6.78
C ILE A 757 -22.25 21.66 -6.73
N ASP A 758 -21.71 20.62 -7.36
CA ASP A 758 -22.24 19.26 -7.40
C ASP A 758 -21.63 18.38 -6.29
N ASP A 759 -22.25 17.23 -5.98
CA ASP A 759 -21.88 16.29 -4.91
C ASP A 759 -21.81 16.89 -3.48
N PHE A 760 -22.51 18.01 -3.20
CA PHE A 760 -22.24 18.78 -1.99
C PHE A 760 -22.56 18.04 -0.68
N GLY A 761 -21.53 17.90 0.16
CA GLY A 761 -21.59 17.22 1.46
C GLY A 761 -20.76 15.93 1.53
N THR A 762 -20.23 15.46 0.40
CA THR A 762 -19.40 14.24 0.33
C THR A 762 -17.92 14.48 0.67
N GLY A 763 -17.39 15.70 0.45
CA GLY A 763 -15.98 16.07 0.63
C GLY A 763 -15.63 16.83 1.92
N TYR A 764 -14.91 17.95 1.78
CA TYR A 764 -14.21 18.69 2.85
C TYR A 764 -14.48 20.21 2.85
N SER A 765 -15.68 20.62 2.42
CA SER A 765 -16.07 22.01 2.20
C SER A 765 -15.99 22.87 3.46
N SER A 766 -14.88 23.60 3.56
CA SER A 766 -14.77 24.72 4.49
C SER A 766 -15.71 25.84 4.07
N LEU A 767 -16.67 26.18 4.93
CA LEU A 767 -17.62 27.28 4.76
C LEU A 767 -16.95 28.62 4.42
N ALA A 768 -15.69 28.81 4.82
CA ALA A 768 -14.88 29.98 4.50
C ALA A 768 -14.51 30.10 3.01
N TYR A 769 -14.48 29.00 2.25
CA TYR A 769 -14.17 29.00 0.82
C TYR A 769 -15.41 29.12 -0.05
N LEU A 770 -16.54 28.52 0.34
CA LEU A 770 -17.84 28.73 -0.32
C LEU A 770 -18.18 30.22 -0.43
N LYS A 771 -17.92 31.00 0.64
CA LYS A 771 -18.09 32.46 0.68
C LYS A 771 -17.15 33.25 -0.26
N ARG A 772 -16.08 32.64 -0.78
CA ARG A 772 -15.11 33.28 -1.71
C ARG A 772 -15.35 32.94 -3.18
N LEU A 773 -16.12 31.91 -3.47
CA LEU A 773 -16.40 31.43 -4.83
C LEU A 773 -17.61 32.19 -5.41
N PRO A 774 -17.65 32.51 -6.72
CA PRO A 774 -18.78 33.18 -7.34
C PRO A 774 -19.91 32.18 -7.66
N LEU A 775 -20.41 31.54 -6.62
CA LEU A 775 -21.46 30.52 -6.71
C LEU A 775 -22.83 31.17 -6.89
N TYR A 776 -23.69 30.44 -7.60
CA TYR A 776 -25.10 30.79 -7.81
C TYR A 776 -26.02 29.75 -7.15
N GLU A 777 -25.60 28.49 -7.18
CA GLU A 777 -26.41 27.33 -6.81
C GLU A 777 -25.58 26.28 -6.05
N LEU A 778 -26.26 25.40 -5.33
CA LEU A 778 -25.72 24.25 -4.63
C LEU A 778 -26.68 23.08 -4.83
N LYS A 779 -26.17 21.97 -5.39
CA LYS A 779 -26.91 20.71 -5.57
C LYS A 779 -26.73 19.82 -4.34
N ILE A 780 -27.82 19.25 -3.82
CA ILE A 780 -27.78 18.22 -2.78
C ILE A 780 -27.84 16.84 -3.45
N ASP A 781 -26.76 16.08 -3.30
CA ASP A 781 -26.60 14.71 -3.82
C ASP A 781 -27.74 13.76 -3.42
N GLU A 782 -28.10 12.87 -4.35
CA GLU A 782 -29.13 11.85 -4.19
C GLU A 782 -28.84 10.87 -3.04
N SER A 783 -27.58 10.64 -2.66
CA SER A 783 -27.27 9.72 -1.55
C SER A 783 -27.90 10.17 -0.22
N PHE A 784 -27.99 11.49 0.01
CA PHE A 784 -28.68 12.06 1.18
C PHE A 784 -30.21 12.03 1.05
N MET A 785 -30.76 11.91 -0.16
CA MET A 785 -32.22 11.83 -0.37
C MET A 785 -32.79 10.42 -0.17
N ARG A 786 -32.03 9.37 -0.48
CA ARG A 786 -32.51 7.97 -0.47
C ARG A 786 -33.22 7.57 0.83
N ASP A 787 -32.65 7.93 1.99
CA ASP A 787 -33.21 7.63 3.31
C ASP A 787 -33.83 8.84 4.03
N THR A 788 -33.82 10.04 3.43
CA THR A 788 -34.53 11.23 3.96
C THR A 788 -36.02 11.17 3.56
N PRO A 789 -37.00 11.41 4.48
CA PRO A 789 -36.85 11.94 5.84
C PRO A 789 -36.90 10.87 6.95
N ALA A 790 -36.64 9.59 6.64
CA ALA A 790 -36.77 8.47 7.58
C ALA A 790 -35.54 8.29 8.49
N ASN A 791 -34.33 8.46 7.96
CA ASN A 791 -33.10 8.45 8.76
C ASN A 791 -32.89 9.81 9.44
N ALA A 792 -32.60 9.80 10.74
CA ALA A 792 -32.35 11.00 11.53
C ALA A 792 -31.04 11.70 11.16
N ASP A 793 -30.00 10.94 10.79
CA ASP A 793 -28.67 11.48 10.49
C ASP A 793 -28.68 12.23 9.15
N ASP A 794 -29.18 11.60 8.08
CA ASP A 794 -29.27 12.24 6.74
C ASP A 794 -30.25 13.44 6.77
N THR A 795 -31.38 13.29 7.47
CA THR A 795 -32.33 14.39 7.70
C THR A 795 -31.69 15.58 8.42
N ALA A 796 -30.68 15.37 9.27
CA ALA A 796 -29.92 16.44 9.91
C ALA A 796 -28.92 17.09 8.94
N ILE A 797 -28.24 16.30 8.09
CA ILE A 797 -27.34 16.80 7.05
C ILE A 797 -28.09 17.67 6.03
N VAL A 798 -29.21 17.20 5.48
CA VAL A 798 -30.01 17.96 4.51
C VAL A 798 -30.49 19.30 5.10
N LYS A 799 -30.91 19.32 6.37
CA LYS A 799 -31.28 20.56 7.07
C LYS A 799 -30.10 21.51 7.30
N LEU A 800 -28.90 20.98 7.56
CA LEU A 800 -27.68 21.77 7.67
C LEU A 800 -27.31 22.42 6.33
N ILE A 801 -27.37 21.67 5.23
CA ILE A 801 -27.08 22.18 3.88
C ILE A 801 -28.07 23.30 3.50
N LEU A 802 -29.37 23.08 3.70
CA LEU A 802 -30.41 24.09 3.47
C LEU A 802 -30.19 25.36 4.33
N ALA A 803 -29.78 25.22 5.59
CA ALA A 803 -29.49 26.35 6.47
C ALA A 803 -28.24 27.14 6.04
N VAL A 804 -27.21 26.48 5.51
CA VAL A 804 -26.00 27.10 4.97
C VAL A 804 -26.30 27.86 3.67
N ALA A 805 -26.90 27.21 2.68
CA ALA A 805 -27.11 27.79 1.35
C ALA A 805 -28.00 29.05 1.39
N LYS A 806 -29.10 28.98 2.16
CA LYS A 806 -30.02 30.12 2.42
C LYS A 806 -29.30 31.39 2.91
N GLN A 807 -28.24 31.23 3.69
CA GLN A 807 -27.48 32.32 4.31
C GLN A 807 -26.22 32.72 3.54
N LEU A 808 -25.74 31.88 2.62
CA LEU A 808 -24.86 32.29 1.53
C LEU A 808 -25.63 32.92 0.36
N HIS A 809 -26.97 32.92 0.43
CA HIS A 809 -27.90 33.36 -0.62
C HIS A 809 -27.75 32.61 -1.94
N LEU A 810 -27.37 31.33 -1.87
CA LEU A 810 -27.31 30.39 -2.98
C LEU A 810 -28.69 29.76 -3.20
N GLN A 811 -29.03 29.46 -4.44
CA GLN A 811 -30.18 28.61 -4.75
C GLN A 811 -29.88 27.15 -4.37
N VAL A 812 -30.87 26.40 -3.90
CA VAL A 812 -30.71 24.96 -3.63
C VAL A 812 -31.55 24.13 -4.58
N VAL A 813 -30.88 23.21 -5.29
CA VAL A 813 -31.48 22.10 -6.03
C VAL A 813 -31.25 20.83 -5.22
N ALA A 814 -32.29 20.04 -4.95
CA ALA A 814 -32.13 18.70 -4.38
C ALA A 814 -32.39 17.63 -5.45
N GLU A 815 -31.48 16.66 -5.57
CA GLU A 815 -31.49 15.63 -6.61
C GLU A 815 -32.08 14.30 -6.15
N GLY A 816 -32.25 13.34 -7.07
CA GLY A 816 -32.76 12.00 -6.73
C GLY A 816 -34.17 11.98 -6.14
N VAL A 817 -34.97 13.04 -6.31
CA VAL A 817 -36.30 13.14 -5.70
C VAL A 817 -37.29 12.20 -6.41
N GLU A 818 -37.56 11.04 -5.80
CA GLU A 818 -38.44 9.99 -6.33
C GLU A 818 -39.85 9.99 -5.70
N THR A 819 -40.01 10.52 -4.48
CA THR A 819 -41.27 10.45 -3.72
C THR A 819 -41.84 11.81 -3.34
N GLN A 820 -43.17 11.89 -3.24
CA GLN A 820 -43.85 13.10 -2.80
C GLN A 820 -43.46 13.49 -1.36
N GLU A 821 -43.12 12.53 -0.50
CA GLU A 821 -42.71 12.79 0.88
C GLU A 821 -41.34 13.48 0.95
N GLN A 822 -40.38 13.09 0.11
CA GLN A 822 -39.11 13.81 -0.08
C GLN A 822 -39.36 15.24 -0.59
N ALA A 823 -40.17 15.39 -1.65
CA ALA A 823 -40.47 16.71 -2.22
C ALA A 823 -41.16 17.65 -1.22
N ASP A 824 -42.20 17.16 -0.52
CA ASP A 824 -42.93 17.91 0.51
C ASP A 824 -42.01 18.27 1.68
N PHE A 825 -41.07 17.39 2.07
CA PHE A 825 -40.07 17.70 3.08
C PHE A 825 -39.11 18.80 2.61
N LEU A 826 -38.49 18.66 1.44
CA LEU A 826 -37.48 19.59 0.92
C LEU A 826 -38.06 21.01 0.74
N LEU A 827 -39.17 21.12 0.02
CA LEU A 827 -39.83 22.40 -0.26
C LEU A 827 -40.32 23.09 1.03
N LYS A 828 -40.76 22.31 2.03
CA LYS A 828 -41.19 22.83 3.34
C LYS A 828 -40.03 23.28 4.24
N ASN A 829 -38.84 22.68 4.11
CA ASN A 829 -37.65 23.11 4.84
C ASN A 829 -36.88 24.25 4.13
N GLY A 830 -37.29 24.61 2.90
CA GLY A 830 -36.80 25.79 2.18
C GLY A 830 -35.84 25.51 1.02
N CYS A 831 -35.97 24.35 0.36
CA CYS A 831 -35.31 24.08 -0.91
C CYS A 831 -35.99 24.87 -2.05
N ASP A 832 -35.23 25.53 -2.92
CA ASP A 832 -35.77 26.36 -4.02
C ASP A 832 -36.29 25.51 -5.18
N ALA A 833 -35.53 24.47 -5.54
CA ALA A 833 -35.81 23.54 -6.62
C ALA A 833 -35.68 22.08 -6.18
N VAL A 834 -36.37 21.19 -6.91
CA VAL A 834 -36.22 19.73 -6.81
C VAL A 834 -36.09 19.12 -8.21
N GLN A 835 -35.20 18.14 -8.32
CA GLN A 835 -34.88 17.39 -9.54
C GLN A 835 -34.96 15.88 -9.23
N GLY A 836 -35.63 15.12 -10.10
CA GLY A 836 -35.78 13.68 -9.89
C GLY A 836 -36.97 13.06 -10.62
N PHE A 837 -37.03 11.72 -10.57
CA PHE A 837 -37.97 10.93 -11.34
C PHE A 837 -39.44 11.09 -10.92
N LEU A 838 -39.73 11.71 -9.76
CA LEU A 838 -41.09 12.11 -9.37
C LEU A 838 -41.72 13.07 -10.38
N PHE A 839 -40.94 14.04 -10.87
CA PHE A 839 -41.41 15.10 -11.78
C PHE A 839 -41.08 14.76 -13.24
N ALA A 840 -39.82 14.42 -13.51
CA ALA A 840 -39.34 14.16 -14.85
C ALA A 840 -38.11 13.23 -14.84
N ARG A 841 -38.15 12.20 -15.70
CA ARG A 841 -36.93 11.54 -16.18
C ARG A 841 -36.26 12.42 -17.24
N PRO A 842 -34.92 12.35 -17.41
CA PRO A 842 -34.24 12.97 -18.55
C PRO A 842 -34.90 12.54 -19.87
N MET A 843 -35.16 13.50 -20.76
CA MET A 843 -35.86 13.28 -22.04
C MET A 843 -35.22 14.07 -23.18
N PRO A 844 -35.44 13.72 -24.47
CA PRO A 844 -34.94 14.51 -25.58
C PRO A 844 -35.43 15.97 -25.51
N VAL A 845 -34.58 16.92 -25.92
CA VAL A 845 -34.93 18.36 -25.88
C VAL A 845 -36.17 18.67 -26.72
N MET A 846 -36.37 17.99 -27.84
CA MET A 846 -37.57 18.14 -28.68
C MET A 846 -38.84 17.66 -27.96
N ASP A 847 -38.81 16.50 -27.29
CA ASP A 847 -39.94 15.98 -26.52
C ASP A 847 -40.37 16.94 -25.40
N TRP A 848 -39.41 17.67 -24.81
CA TRP A 848 -39.68 18.71 -23.82
C TRP A 848 -40.34 19.96 -24.42
N LEU A 849 -39.85 20.42 -25.57
CA LEU A 849 -40.43 21.56 -26.30
C LEU A 849 -41.85 21.26 -26.78
N ASP A 850 -42.07 20.08 -27.38
CA ASP A 850 -43.38 19.66 -27.90
C ASP A 850 -44.39 19.44 -26.76
N ARG A 851 -43.95 18.96 -25.58
CA ARG A 851 -44.79 18.86 -24.36
C ARG A 851 -45.34 20.19 -23.85
N LYS A 852 -44.75 21.34 -24.21
CA LYS A 852 -45.26 22.68 -23.89
C LYS A 852 -46.16 23.28 -24.98
N ALA A 853 -46.21 22.67 -26.16
CA ALA A 853 -47.03 23.13 -27.28
C ALA A 853 -48.44 22.49 -27.32
N ALA A 854 -48.73 21.56 -26.40
CA ALA A 854 -49.97 20.78 -26.31
C ALA A 854 -50.79 21.09 -25.05
#